data_AF-A0A183CGZ5-F1
#
_entry.id   AF-A0A183CGZ5-F1
#
_cell.length_a   1.000
_cell.length_b   1.000
_cell.length_c   1.000
_cell.angle_alpha   90.00
_cell.angle_beta   90.00
_cell.angle_gamma   90.00
#
_symmetry.space_group_name_H-M   'P 1'
#
loop_
_entity.id
_entity.type
_entity.pdbx_description
1 polymer ?
#
loop_
_entity_poly.entity_id
_entity_poly.type
_entity_poly.pdbx_seq_one_letter_code
_entity_poly.pdbx_strand_id
1 'polypeptide(L)'
;MSISRRARIAALPLLCIAAPAFAQEAEQNDNSILVIGQKDAPISIDPHGLSVSLGDAQFAGINAQNVEDLMKYAPDFFVRKRYAGDSNGVPGFRGTHSMQSARALVMVDGFVVSNFLGNSFGFAPKWGVVGPGEVAQFDIVYGPYSARYPGNSMGGIVNITTRAPEKTEAFATVQGLAEPYDQYGTRATYWGWSGEAGLGWRQKDGPWSARLSGRHFRNTGQPMSWYGLAPAAAGAVGTPVTGAIVDPGQAIPNAPGNAGNPIFAAQSPARITQDQAKLRLGYDGASGITGEALFAWWHNVDAQYAPQCYLRDAAGQPVCGGTVTTLGKTWTTSGANWSRTVRDEYLAGIKLAAPVAGDVTAKLNVSTYQIPRSDGFTSASYATGAANGAGTLARQGPTGWYTGDLSIEGKTGPLDLAAGASANLYRTDLTNYALPNWRSDAGATFASRTFGKTRTLAGWAEARLHADALVFTLGGRFESWRAFDGGLARLGSGAQAGQRLTNRYAARGDTGFSPKFSVEWHGGETNVQLSLAGATRFPTVGELFQGSLNGDGSFNRDSFDPNLRPERSRDANLVVAHDFGTLKLTGSAFWQRVDDTIFSFVGFNQNGITTSNYKNIDRTRQYGLELIAEARDIGVRGLDLDANIAWIDSRTVRNDAAPAAEGVQFPRIPRWRLNANLRYQVTPRVLASIGMRYATRPNTDLFGTQRGDTFGYTSELFALDAKVNWKMTDNFRLSAGVDNLTNDRAWVYHPYPQRSFLRWFRAVWRWHFYAGIFCLPFILWLSVTGGIYLFKPQIEGWLYAPYTHVATPGRPMLAPEKIVAAGTAAVPGSVLHKYVLPEAPDDAVQLLVGAGAEETRVWVHPQTGKVLEAVPEEDRLMRVVFRLHGELLAGNWGSALVEIAACWTIVMILTGLFLWWPRGRRGKGLGGILWPRLNGGRRLFWRDLHAVTGLWVSIGAVFLIASGLPWAKNWGDYLKQVRVVTGTAAVRQDWSTGSAADARARADLDKGMANPRIAVALLALATLLSGSAAWSTADARIAHASAVAHTHR
;
A
#
# COMPACT_ATOMS: atom_id res chain seq x y z
N MET A 1 -56.34 -6.63 -21.03
CA MET A 1 -56.17 -7.57 -19.90
C MET A 1 -55.24 -6.92 -18.89
N SER A 2 -55.70 -6.03 -18.02
CA SER A 2 -56.32 -6.30 -16.69
C SER A 2 -55.65 -7.44 -15.94
N ILE A 3 -54.79 -7.11 -14.96
CA ILE A 3 -55.08 -7.32 -13.52
C ILE A 3 -54.17 -6.40 -12.71
N SER A 4 -54.84 -5.49 -12.00
CA SER A 4 -54.33 -4.59 -10.98
C SER A 4 -54.17 -5.30 -9.64
N ARG A 5 -53.12 -4.98 -8.87
CA ARG A 5 -53.23 -4.91 -7.40
C ARG A 5 -52.44 -3.71 -6.86
N ARG A 6 -53.19 -2.70 -6.43
CA ARG A 6 -52.76 -1.66 -5.48
C ARG A 6 -52.81 -2.27 -4.08
N ALA A 7 -51.78 -2.04 -3.26
CA ALA A 7 -51.89 -2.14 -1.82
C ALA A 7 -51.37 -0.82 -1.22
N ARG A 8 -52.29 -0.10 -0.59
CA ARG A 8 -52.03 1.01 0.33
C ARG A 8 -51.60 0.39 1.66
N ILE A 9 -50.53 0.87 2.28
CA ILE A 9 -50.34 0.76 3.73
C ILE A 9 -49.93 2.14 4.23
N ALA A 10 -50.77 2.67 5.10
CA ALA A 10 -50.60 3.89 5.85
C ALA A 10 -50.23 3.55 7.30
N ALA A 11 -49.64 4.56 7.95
CA ALA A 11 -49.64 4.85 9.39
C ALA A 11 -48.83 3.95 10.36
N LEU A 12 -48.03 4.67 11.16
CA LEU A 12 -47.40 4.26 12.40
C LEU A 12 -48.35 3.48 13.32
N PRO A 13 -47.77 2.69 14.24
CA PRO A 13 -48.05 2.92 15.65
C PRO A 13 -46.77 3.14 16.46
N LEU A 14 -46.85 4.12 17.37
CA LEU A 14 -45.98 4.23 18.53
C LEU A 14 -45.98 2.88 19.28
N LEU A 15 -44.81 2.33 19.57
CA LEU A 15 -44.65 1.33 20.61
C LEU A 15 -44.09 2.03 21.85
N CYS A 16 -44.99 2.34 22.79
CA CYS A 16 -44.65 2.49 24.20
C CYS A 16 -44.41 1.09 24.77
N ILE A 17 -43.17 0.76 25.11
CA ILE A 17 -42.85 -0.37 25.99
C ILE A 17 -42.42 0.22 27.32
N ALA A 18 -43.22 -0.02 28.35
CA ALA A 18 -42.88 0.21 29.74
C ALA A 18 -42.47 -1.14 30.37
N ALA A 19 -41.32 -1.16 31.06
CA ALA A 19 -40.95 -1.97 32.24
C ALA A 19 -39.43 -2.18 32.31
N PRO A 20 -38.86 -2.58 33.46
CA PRO A 20 -38.95 -2.02 34.81
C PRO A 20 -37.58 -1.49 35.28
N ALA A 21 -37.58 -0.72 36.36
CA ALA A 21 -36.35 -0.28 37.04
C ALA A 21 -35.65 -1.46 37.73
N PHE A 22 -34.34 -1.63 37.53
CA PHE A 22 -33.40 -2.10 38.55
C PHE A 22 -31.94 -1.77 38.18
N ALA A 23 -31.26 -1.25 39.21
CA ALA A 23 -29.83 -1.29 39.52
C ALA A 23 -28.83 -0.58 38.58
N GLN A 24 -28.35 0.52 39.14
CA GLN A 24 -27.26 1.39 38.76
C GLN A 24 -25.90 0.68 38.94
N GLU A 25 -25.12 0.60 37.87
CA GLU A 25 -23.67 0.53 37.94
C GLU A 25 -23.14 1.60 37.00
N ALA A 26 -22.65 2.68 37.61
CA ALA A 26 -22.10 3.83 36.93
C ALA A 26 -20.61 3.58 36.70
N GLU A 27 -20.18 3.52 35.43
CA GLU A 27 -18.91 4.07 34.94
C GLU A 27 -18.72 3.84 33.44
N GLN A 28 -19.03 4.85 32.62
CA GLN A 28 -18.10 5.53 31.70
C GLN A 28 -18.89 6.58 30.90
N ASN A 29 -18.72 7.84 31.30
CA ASN A 29 -19.19 9.00 30.54
C ASN A 29 -18.29 9.17 29.31
N ASP A 30 -18.64 8.51 28.21
CA ASP A 30 -18.22 8.92 26.88
C ASP A 30 -19.42 9.60 26.22
N ASN A 31 -19.33 10.92 26.04
CA ASN A 31 -20.34 11.73 25.37
C ASN A 31 -20.63 11.13 23.98
N SER A 32 -21.74 10.42 23.89
CA SER A 32 -22.04 9.38 22.91
C SER A 32 -22.38 9.93 21.54
N ILE A 33 -21.35 10.35 20.82
CA ILE A 33 -21.44 10.53 19.38
C ILE A 33 -21.54 9.15 18.72
N LEU A 34 -22.49 8.96 17.79
CA LEU A 34 -22.64 7.73 17.02
C LEU A 34 -21.51 7.63 15.97
N VAL A 35 -20.38 7.04 16.40
CA VAL A 35 -19.20 6.77 15.58
C VAL A 35 -19.12 5.29 15.19
N ILE A 36 -18.83 5.03 13.92
CA ILE A 36 -18.52 3.70 13.38
C ILE A 36 -17.00 3.54 13.30
N GLY A 37 -16.47 2.37 13.67
CA GLY A 37 -15.05 2.05 13.58
C GLY A 37 -14.35 2.09 14.93
N GLN A 38 -13.18 2.73 14.99
CA GLN A 38 -12.39 2.77 16.23
C GLN A 38 -13.10 3.64 17.29
N LYS A 39 -13.36 3.06 18.48
CA LYS A 39 -13.97 3.74 19.63
C LYS A 39 -12.94 4.27 20.63
N ASP A 40 -11.74 3.70 20.67
CA ASP A 40 -10.72 3.98 21.69
C ASP A 40 -10.01 5.35 21.54
N ALA A 41 -10.33 6.09 20.47
CA ALA A 41 -9.83 7.44 20.25
C ALA A 41 -11.01 8.38 19.92
N PRO A 42 -11.14 9.52 20.61
CA PRO A 42 -12.23 10.44 20.35
C PRO A 42 -12.16 10.98 18.92
N ILE A 43 -13.32 11.17 18.30
CA ILE A 43 -13.41 11.85 17.01
C ILE A 43 -12.92 13.29 17.16
N SER A 44 -12.06 13.74 16.25
CA SER A 44 -11.42 15.06 16.33
C SER A 44 -12.30 16.22 15.85
N ILE A 45 -13.45 15.91 15.26
CA ILE A 45 -14.45 16.85 14.74
C ILE A 45 -15.80 16.55 15.40
N ASP A 46 -16.59 17.57 15.71
CA ASP A 46 -17.89 17.44 16.37
C ASP A 46 -18.96 17.10 15.32
N PRO A 47 -19.48 15.85 15.26
CA PRO A 47 -20.39 15.45 14.22
C PRO A 47 -21.82 15.38 14.75
N HIS A 48 -22.75 15.90 13.95
CA HIS A 48 -24.19 15.82 14.23
C HIS A 48 -24.88 14.92 13.21
N GLY A 49 -24.24 13.82 12.78
CA GLY A 49 -24.75 12.91 11.77
C GLY A 49 -23.94 11.62 11.70
N LEU A 50 -24.14 10.81 10.65
CA LEU A 50 -23.33 9.59 10.47
C LEU A 50 -21.84 9.98 10.45
N SER A 51 -21.05 9.29 11.28
CA SER A 51 -19.62 9.50 11.38
C SER A 51 -18.86 8.17 11.44
N VAL A 52 -17.65 8.16 10.89
CA VAL A 52 -16.79 6.99 10.81
C VAL A 52 -15.38 7.40 11.24
N SER A 53 -14.81 6.71 12.20
CA SER A 53 -13.42 6.84 12.63
C SER A 53 -12.63 5.59 12.24
N LEU A 54 -11.55 5.78 11.46
CA LEU A 54 -10.67 4.72 11.01
C LEU A 54 -9.29 4.90 11.61
N GLY A 55 -8.68 3.83 12.12
CA GLY A 55 -7.34 3.86 12.69
C GLY A 55 -6.52 2.62 12.38
N ASP A 56 -5.53 2.33 13.24
CA ASP A 56 -4.48 1.35 12.97
C ASP A 56 -5.00 -0.06 12.68
N ALA A 57 -6.08 -0.46 13.34
CA ALA A 57 -6.72 -1.75 13.11
C ALA A 57 -7.22 -1.87 11.66
N GLN A 58 -7.92 -0.86 11.14
CA GLN A 58 -8.45 -0.83 9.78
C GLN A 58 -7.32 -0.66 8.76
N PHE A 59 -6.36 0.23 9.03
CA PHE A 59 -5.21 0.50 8.16
C PHE A 59 -4.33 -0.74 7.95
N ALA A 60 -4.22 -1.61 8.96
CA ALA A 60 -3.50 -2.86 8.84
C ALA A 60 -4.01 -3.69 7.65
N GLY A 61 -5.32 -3.77 7.42
CA GLY A 61 -5.93 -4.52 6.31
C GLY A 61 -5.85 -3.87 4.93
N ILE A 62 -5.20 -2.69 4.80
CA ILE A 62 -5.27 -1.87 3.59
C ILE A 62 -3.92 -1.77 2.88
N ASN A 63 -3.92 -2.01 1.57
CA ASN A 63 -2.83 -1.68 0.67
C ASN A 63 -2.82 -0.16 0.41
N ALA A 64 -2.04 0.59 1.21
CA ALA A 64 -1.95 2.05 1.06
C ALA A 64 -0.67 2.46 0.32
N GLN A 65 -0.83 3.08 -0.83
CA GLN A 65 0.24 3.66 -1.65
C GLN A 65 0.25 5.20 -1.53
N ASN A 66 -0.95 5.76 -1.40
CA ASN A 66 -1.24 7.16 -1.11
C ASN A 66 -2.08 7.24 0.16
N VAL A 67 -2.20 8.44 0.73
CA VAL A 67 -2.82 8.65 2.03
C VAL A 67 -4.33 8.36 1.98
N GLU A 68 -4.99 8.73 0.87
CA GLU A 68 -6.42 8.49 0.65
C GLU A 68 -6.79 7.00 0.51
N ASP A 69 -5.83 6.11 0.25
CA ASP A 69 -6.11 4.67 0.14
C ASP A 69 -6.53 4.06 1.49
N LEU A 70 -6.08 4.66 2.60
CA LEU A 70 -6.42 4.24 3.96
C LEU A 70 -7.92 4.32 4.28
N MET A 71 -8.67 5.04 3.44
CA MET A 71 -10.12 5.27 3.57
C MET A 71 -10.93 4.45 2.55
N LYS A 72 -10.28 3.61 1.73
CA LYS A 72 -10.92 3.03 0.54
C LYS A 72 -12.11 2.11 0.80
N TYR A 73 -12.27 1.63 2.04
CA TYR A 73 -13.41 0.80 2.47
C TYR A 73 -14.38 1.51 3.41
N ALA A 74 -14.25 2.83 3.57
CA ALA A 74 -15.18 3.61 4.35
C ALA A 74 -16.62 3.46 3.82
N PRO A 75 -17.64 3.49 4.70
CA PRO A 75 -19.06 3.42 4.31
C PRO A 75 -19.49 4.45 3.29
N ASP A 76 -20.18 4.00 2.23
CA ASP A 76 -20.72 4.86 1.16
C ASP A 76 -19.78 5.99 0.68
N PHE A 77 -18.49 5.66 0.58
CA PHE A 77 -17.41 6.61 0.32
C PHE A 77 -16.45 6.07 -0.75
N PHE A 78 -15.87 6.96 -1.55
CA PHE A 78 -14.79 6.62 -2.48
C PHE A 78 -13.87 7.81 -2.76
N VAL A 79 -12.65 7.54 -3.20
CA VAL A 79 -11.76 8.56 -3.77
C VAL A 79 -11.42 8.19 -5.21
N ARG A 80 -11.55 9.14 -6.13
CA ARG A 80 -11.18 8.93 -7.54
C ARG A 80 -9.68 8.93 -7.73
N LYS A 81 -9.02 7.80 -7.48
CA LYS A 81 -7.60 7.60 -7.74
C LYS A 81 -7.37 6.84 -9.04
N ARG A 82 -6.64 7.42 -9.99
CA ARG A 82 -6.37 6.78 -11.30
C ARG A 82 -5.07 5.98 -11.33
N TYR A 83 -4.09 6.33 -10.51
CA TYR A 83 -2.80 5.64 -10.34
C TYR A 83 -2.10 6.09 -9.06
N ALA A 84 -1.03 5.39 -8.65
CA ALA A 84 -0.25 5.76 -7.46
C ALA A 84 0.49 7.10 -7.67
N GLY A 85 0.29 8.06 -6.78
CA GLY A 85 0.82 9.43 -6.92
C GLY A 85 -0.04 10.38 -7.77
N ASP A 86 -1.26 9.99 -8.13
CA ASP A 86 -2.21 10.87 -8.82
C ASP A 86 -2.59 12.07 -7.94
N SER A 87 -2.56 13.29 -8.48
CA SER A 87 -2.97 14.49 -7.75
C SER A 87 -4.47 14.80 -7.87
N ASN A 88 -5.25 13.95 -8.54
CA ASN A 88 -6.65 14.22 -8.89
C ASN A 88 -7.66 13.39 -8.07
N GLY A 89 -7.28 13.02 -6.84
CA GLY A 89 -8.06 12.22 -5.90
C GLY A 89 -9.26 12.97 -5.30
N VAL A 90 -10.35 13.18 -6.05
CA VAL A 90 -11.56 13.81 -5.48
C VAL A 90 -12.33 12.80 -4.62
N PRO A 91 -12.64 13.11 -3.35
CA PRO A 91 -13.51 12.29 -2.53
C PRO A 91 -14.97 12.44 -2.98
N GLY A 92 -15.71 11.34 -2.97
CA GLY A 92 -17.15 11.31 -3.15
C GLY A 92 -17.81 10.60 -1.98
N PHE A 93 -18.81 11.26 -1.42
CA PHE A 93 -19.66 10.79 -0.32
C PHE A 93 -21.04 10.55 -0.88
N ARG A 94 -21.77 9.51 -0.46
CA ARG A 94 -23.20 9.32 -0.78
C ARG A 94 -23.51 9.74 -2.23
N GLY A 95 -24.21 10.87 -2.42
CA GLY A 95 -24.53 11.44 -3.74
C GLY A 95 -23.75 12.70 -4.18
N THR A 96 -22.56 12.91 -3.63
CA THR A 96 -21.51 13.72 -4.27
C THR A 96 -20.56 12.81 -5.06
N HIS A 97 -20.04 13.32 -6.17
CA HIS A 97 -19.20 12.52 -7.05
C HIS A 97 -17.90 13.23 -7.44
N SER A 98 -17.08 12.55 -8.22
CA SER A 98 -15.69 12.91 -8.55
C SER A 98 -15.46 14.19 -9.37
N MET A 99 -16.51 14.97 -9.68
CA MET A 99 -16.39 16.30 -10.30
C MET A 99 -16.84 17.43 -9.34
N GLN A 100 -17.36 17.10 -8.16
CA GLN A 100 -17.93 18.06 -7.23
C GLN A 100 -16.96 18.29 -6.05
N SER A 101 -15.69 18.57 -6.36
CA SER A 101 -14.63 18.71 -5.36
C SER A 101 -14.91 19.82 -4.34
N ALA A 102 -15.69 20.83 -4.70
CA ALA A 102 -16.04 21.93 -3.81
C ALA A 102 -17.12 21.58 -2.75
N ARG A 103 -17.69 20.35 -2.80
CA ARG A 103 -18.68 19.85 -1.83
C ARG A 103 -18.08 18.95 -0.74
N ALA A 104 -16.75 18.86 -0.66
CA ALA A 104 -16.04 18.07 0.33
C ALA A 104 -15.06 18.95 1.11
N LEU A 105 -15.15 18.93 2.44
CA LEU A 105 -14.15 19.54 3.31
C LEU A 105 -13.17 18.47 3.79
N VAL A 106 -11.90 18.66 3.49
CA VAL A 106 -10.77 17.82 3.90
C VAL A 106 -9.77 18.67 4.65
N MET A 107 -9.37 18.19 5.83
CA MET A 107 -8.48 18.86 6.76
C MET A 107 -7.36 17.92 7.22
N VAL A 108 -6.20 18.48 7.56
CA VAL A 108 -5.08 17.77 8.18
C VAL A 108 -4.78 18.46 9.50
N ASP A 109 -4.88 17.74 10.61
CA ASP A 109 -4.69 18.26 11.97
C ASP A 109 -5.60 19.48 12.28
N GLY A 110 -6.73 19.58 11.57
CA GLY A 110 -7.67 20.72 11.59
C GLY A 110 -7.39 21.83 10.57
N PHE A 111 -6.30 21.77 9.80
CA PHE A 111 -5.96 22.75 8.77
C PHE A 111 -6.56 22.40 7.41
N VAL A 112 -7.17 23.35 6.71
CA VAL A 112 -7.89 23.10 5.45
C VAL A 112 -6.93 22.81 4.30
N VAL A 113 -7.04 21.59 3.74
CA VAL A 113 -6.29 21.15 2.55
C VAL A 113 -7.19 20.99 1.32
N SER A 114 -8.47 21.34 1.44
CA SER A 114 -9.41 21.35 0.32
C SER A 114 -9.18 22.50 -0.61
N ASN A 115 -9.11 22.18 -1.90
CA ASN A 115 -8.82 23.15 -2.94
C ASN A 115 -10.12 23.80 -3.45
N PHE A 116 -10.66 24.75 -2.69
CA PHE A 116 -11.85 25.53 -3.10
C PHE A 116 -11.55 26.64 -4.12
N LEU A 117 -10.44 26.52 -4.86
CA LEU A 117 -10.14 27.38 -6.00
C LEU A 117 -10.97 27.04 -7.24
N GLY A 118 -11.62 25.88 -7.27
CA GLY A 118 -12.45 25.40 -8.37
C GLY A 118 -13.30 24.19 -7.97
N ASN A 119 -14.00 23.59 -8.93
CA ASN A 119 -14.93 22.49 -8.70
C ASN A 119 -14.84 21.40 -9.79
N SER A 120 -13.75 20.63 -9.76
CA SER A 120 -13.51 19.52 -10.69
C SER A 120 -12.40 18.61 -10.17
N PHE A 121 -12.05 17.55 -10.91
CA PHE A 121 -10.89 16.71 -10.58
C PHE A 121 -9.55 17.46 -10.55
N GLY A 122 -9.44 18.63 -11.21
CA GLY A 122 -8.24 19.47 -11.14
C GLY A 122 -8.09 20.21 -9.81
N PHE A 123 -9.13 20.18 -8.97
CA PHE A 123 -9.21 20.85 -7.68
C PHE A 123 -9.44 19.84 -6.55
N ALA A 124 -8.80 18.67 -6.64
CA ALA A 124 -8.82 17.69 -5.56
C ALA A 124 -8.18 18.25 -4.28
N PRO A 125 -8.58 17.72 -3.09
CA PRO A 125 -7.87 17.97 -1.85
C PRO A 125 -6.39 17.62 -1.96
N LYS A 126 -5.60 18.28 -1.13
CA LYS A 126 -4.14 18.26 -1.24
C LYS A 126 -3.58 17.17 -0.35
N TRP A 127 -3.88 15.94 -0.72
CA TRP A 127 -3.46 14.70 -0.04
C TRP A 127 -1.95 14.62 0.18
N GLY A 128 -1.16 15.20 -0.74
CA GLY A 128 0.29 15.27 -0.65
C GLY A 128 0.86 16.09 0.51
N VAL A 129 0.03 16.63 1.41
CA VAL A 129 0.47 17.23 2.68
C VAL A 129 0.94 16.17 3.68
N VAL A 130 0.44 14.92 3.57
CA VAL A 130 0.67 13.85 4.56
C VAL A 130 1.06 12.54 3.89
N GLY A 131 2.02 11.83 4.47
CA GLY A 131 2.39 10.46 4.07
C GLY A 131 1.49 9.41 4.73
N PRO A 132 1.23 8.24 4.11
CA PRO A 132 0.42 7.19 4.73
C PRO A 132 0.93 6.71 6.09
N GLY A 133 2.25 6.71 6.30
CA GLY A 133 2.87 6.29 7.57
C GLY A 133 2.65 7.28 8.72
N GLU A 134 2.32 8.53 8.41
CA GLU A 134 2.11 9.60 9.40
C GLU A 134 0.69 9.64 9.95
N VAL A 135 -0.27 9.01 9.28
CA VAL A 135 -1.67 9.06 9.69
C VAL A 135 -1.89 8.20 10.93
N ALA A 136 -2.49 8.80 11.95
CA ALA A 136 -3.00 8.11 13.13
C ALA A 136 -4.47 7.71 12.94
N GLN A 137 -5.26 8.61 12.38
CA GLN A 137 -6.71 8.46 12.31
C GLN A 137 -7.32 9.24 11.13
N PHE A 138 -8.39 8.71 10.56
CA PHE A 138 -9.30 9.43 9.67
C PHE A 138 -10.68 9.52 10.31
N ASP A 139 -11.22 10.74 10.36
CA ASP A 139 -12.59 10.99 10.77
C ASP A 139 -13.40 11.45 9.56
N ILE A 140 -14.46 10.71 9.22
CA ILE A 140 -15.32 10.97 8.07
C ILE A 140 -16.72 11.26 8.57
N VAL A 141 -17.27 12.43 8.24
CA VAL A 141 -18.62 12.86 8.64
C VAL A 141 -19.45 13.13 7.40
N TYR A 142 -20.66 12.57 7.35
CA TYR A 142 -21.51 12.66 6.17
C TYR A 142 -22.52 13.79 6.32
N GLY A 143 -22.55 14.69 5.32
CA GLY A 143 -23.46 15.82 5.25
C GLY A 143 -23.10 17.01 6.17
N PRO A 144 -23.83 18.13 6.05
CA PRO A 144 -23.48 19.39 6.68
C PRO A 144 -24.20 19.59 8.02
N TYR A 145 -24.20 18.63 8.95
CA TYR A 145 -25.07 18.72 10.14
C TYR A 145 -24.53 19.59 11.29
N SER A 146 -23.31 20.13 11.19
CA SER A 146 -22.77 21.11 12.14
C SER A 146 -22.63 22.52 11.53
N ALA A 147 -22.94 23.53 12.34
CA ALA A 147 -22.80 24.95 12.05
C ALA A 147 -21.33 25.42 12.13
N ARG A 148 -20.46 24.63 12.78
CA ARG A 148 -19.02 24.89 12.88
C ARG A 148 -18.35 24.94 11.51
N TYR A 149 -18.83 24.14 10.55
CA TYR A 149 -18.22 23.96 9.23
C TYR A 149 -18.95 24.74 8.12
N PRO A 150 -18.24 25.21 7.07
CA PRO A 150 -18.83 25.95 5.95
C PRO A 150 -19.71 25.07 5.07
N GLY A 151 -20.62 25.66 4.29
CA GLY A 151 -21.50 24.89 3.39
C GLY A 151 -20.78 24.07 2.30
N ASN A 152 -19.48 24.29 2.10
CA ASN A 152 -18.62 23.38 1.34
C ASN A 152 -18.54 21.95 1.92
N SER A 153 -19.02 21.71 3.15
CA SER A 153 -19.14 20.37 3.76
C SER A 153 -20.42 19.62 3.40
N MET A 154 -21.26 20.13 2.47
CA MET A 154 -22.55 19.51 2.12
C MET A 154 -22.49 18.06 1.63
N GLY A 155 -21.36 17.61 1.07
CA GLY A 155 -21.11 16.20 0.78
C GLY A 155 -20.60 15.46 2.01
N GLY A 156 -19.63 16.06 2.70
CA GLY A 156 -19.10 15.58 3.96
C GLY A 156 -17.75 16.20 4.31
N ILE A 157 -17.20 15.73 5.43
CA ILE A 157 -15.95 16.16 6.01
C ILE A 157 -15.01 14.95 6.13
N VAL A 158 -13.73 15.13 5.82
CA VAL A 158 -12.65 14.20 6.16
C VAL A 158 -11.62 14.98 6.99
N ASN A 159 -11.39 14.59 8.24
CA ASN A 159 -10.26 15.08 9.00
C ASN A 159 -9.18 13.99 9.11
N ILE A 160 -7.93 14.37 8.84
CA ILE A 160 -6.77 13.51 8.96
C ILE A 160 -6.01 13.93 10.20
N THR A 161 -5.93 13.05 11.20
CA THR A 161 -5.10 13.28 12.39
C THR A 161 -3.76 12.58 12.21
N THR A 162 -2.67 13.32 12.35
CA THR A 162 -1.32 12.77 12.23
C THR A 162 -0.72 12.39 13.58
N ARG A 163 0.19 11.41 13.58
CA ARG A 163 0.80 10.86 14.79
C ARG A 163 1.58 11.94 15.55
N ALA A 164 1.19 12.19 16.79
CA ALA A 164 1.97 12.95 17.75
C ALA A 164 3.09 12.06 18.33
N PRO A 165 4.29 12.62 18.61
CA PRO A 165 5.33 11.86 19.28
C PRO A 165 5.01 11.72 20.77
N GLU A 166 4.63 10.51 21.20
CA GLU A 166 4.41 10.19 22.62
C GLU A 166 5.74 9.97 23.37
N LYS A 167 6.75 9.54 22.63
CA LYS A 167 8.12 9.31 23.09
C LYS A 167 9.10 9.72 22.01
N THR A 168 10.37 9.79 22.38
CA THR A 168 11.42 9.93 21.38
C THR A 168 11.50 8.66 20.54
N GLU A 169 11.27 8.80 19.24
CA GLU A 169 11.18 7.69 18.31
C GLU A 169 11.78 8.03 16.94
N ALA A 170 12.15 6.99 16.20
CA ALA A 170 12.54 7.10 14.80
C ALA A 170 11.79 6.02 14.01
N PHE A 171 11.40 6.34 12.78
CA PHE A 171 10.74 5.39 11.91
C PHE A 171 11.28 5.49 10.49
N ALA A 172 11.20 4.37 9.78
CA ALA A 172 11.47 4.30 8.35
C ALA A 172 10.51 3.29 7.70
N THR A 173 9.90 3.69 6.60
CA THR A 173 9.03 2.87 5.78
C THR A 173 9.53 2.93 4.35
N VAL A 174 9.67 1.77 3.72
CA VAL A 174 9.97 1.71 2.29
C VAL A 174 8.98 0.74 1.64
N GLN A 175 8.57 1.08 0.43
CA GLN A 175 7.48 0.40 -0.28
C GLN A 175 7.82 0.29 -1.76
N GLY A 176 7.50 -0.85 -2.38
CA GLY A 176 7.65 -1.08 -3.82
C GLY A 176 6.32 -1.43 -4.48
N LEU A 177 6.12 -0.95 -5.71
CA LEU A 177 4.88 -1.08 -6.46
C LEU A 177 5.15 -1.62 -7.86
N ALA A 178 4.23 -2.46 -8.36
CA ALA A 178 4.26 -3.00 -9.72
C ALA A 178 2.85 -3.16 -10.29
N GLU A 179 2.61 -2.66 -11.49
CA GLU A 179 1.33 -2.79 -12.20
C GLU A 179 1.56 -3.35 -13.61
N PRO A 180 1.33 -4.66 -13.83
CA PRO A 180 1.17 -5.20 -15.16
C PRO A 180 -0.07 -4.58 -15.83
N TYR A 181 0.09 -4.03 -17.02
CA TYR A 181 -0.95 -3.31 -17.74
C TYR A 181 -1.07 -3.81 -19.17
N ASP A 182 -2.29 -4.13 -19.58
CA ASP A 182 -2.65 -4.53 -20.95
C ASP A 182 -3.99 -3.90 -21.33
N GLN A 183 -3.97 -2.93 -22.25
CA GLN A 183 -5.17 -2.24 -22.71
C GLN A 183 -4.95 -1.69 -24.13
N TYR A 184 -5.90 -1.96 -25.02
CA TYR A 184 -5.82 -1.66 -26.46
C TYR A 184 -4.50 -2.14 -27.08
N GLY A 185 -3.60 -1.23 -27.44
CA GLY A 185 -2.27 -1.52 -28.02
C GLY A 185 -1.11 -1.41 -27.03
N THR A 186 -1.37 -1.08 -25.76
CA THR A 186 -0.33 -0.89 -24.74
C THR A 186 -0.19 -2.14 -23.87
N ARG A 187 1.02 -2.71 -23.86
CA ARG A 187 1.40 -3.85 -23.01
C ARG A 187 2.71 -3.50 -22.29
N ALA A 188 2.62 -3.23 -21.00
CA ALA A 188 3.74 -2.79 -20.19
C ALA A 188 3.64 -3.27 -18.75
N THR A 189 4.71 -3.12 -17.98
CA THR A 189 4.64 -3.21 -16.52
C THR A 189 5.21 -1.93 -15.95
N TYR A 190 4.37 -1.21 -15.23
CA TYR A 190 4.73 0.03 -14.57
C TYR A 190 5.20 -0.23 -13.15
N TRP A 191 6.09 0.62 -12.65
CA TRP A 191 6.77 0.41 -11.37
C TRP A 191 6.87 1.72 -10.61
N GLY A 192 6.81 1.61 -9.28
CA GLY A 192 7.02 2.71 -8.36
C GLY A 192 7.65 2.26 -7.05
N TRP A 193 8.06 3.23 -6.25
CA TRP A 193 8.52 3.02 -4.88
C TRP A 193 8.33 4.28 -4.06
N SER A 194 8.29 4.13 -2.74
CA SER A 194 8.39 5.24 -1.81
C SER A 194 9.32 4.91 -0.65
N GLY A 195 10.03 5.92 -0.17
CA GLY A 195 10.74 5.88 1.10
C GLY A 195 10.25 7.03 1.97
N GLU A 196 9.93 6.73 3.21
CA GLU A 196 9.45 7.67 4.22
C GLU A 196 10.27 7.45 5.49
N ALA A 197 10.71 8.51 6.14
CA ALA A 197 11.41 8.42 7.40
C ALA A 197 11.15 9.67 8.26
N GLY A 198 11.32 9.54 9.56
CA GLY A 198 11.17 10.68 10.45
C GLY A 198 11.62 10.41 11.87
N LEU A 199 11.66 11.50 12.63
CA LEU A 199 12.05 11.55 14.03
C LEU A 199 10.93 12.22 14.82
N GLY A 200 10.53 11.59 15.92
CA GLY A 200 9.67 12.15 16.95
C GLY A 200 10.49 12.46 18.19
N TRP A 201 10.29 13.62 18.79
CA TRP A 201 10.85 14.01 20.07
C TRP A 201 9.73 14.47 20.99
N ARG A 202 9.74 13.95 22.23
CA ARG A 202 8.88 14.40 23.32
C ARG A 202 9.76 14.79 24.48
N GLN A 203 9.62 16.03 24.97
CA GLN A 203 10.34 16.48 26.15
C GLN A 203 9.92 15.67 27.37
N LYS A 204 10.89 15.08 28.07
CA LYS A 204 10.63 14.39 29.35
C LYS A 204 10.14 15.42 30.37
N ASP A 205 9.01 15.15 31.01
CA ASP A 205 8.41 15.96 32.08
C ASP A 205 8.15 17.44 31.70
N GLY A 206 8.04 17.76 30.40
CA GLY A 206 7.82 19.12 29.91
C GLY A 206 6.70 19.23 28.87
N PRO A 207 6.36 20.44 28.40
CA PRO A 207 5.22 20.64 27.50
C PRO A 207 5.53 20.42 26.02
N TRP A 208 6.81 20.35 25.63
CA TRP A 208 7.18 20.41 24.21
C TRP A 208 7.22 19.05 23.52
N SER A 209 6.81 19.05 22.26
CA SER A 209 6.94 17.92 21.33
C SER A 209 7.29 18.41 19.93
N ALA A 210 8.03 17.60 19.17
CA ALA A 210 8.39 17.91 17.79
C ALA A 210 8.43 16.64 16.94
N ARG A 211 7.91 16.71 15.72
CA ARG A 211 8.01 15.65 14.72
C ARG A 211 8.51 16.22 13.41
N LEU A 212 9.57 15.63 12.89
CA LEU A 212 10.11 15.90 11.56
C LEU A 212 9.99 14.63 10.72
N SER A 213 9.37 14.71 9.56
CA SER A 213 9.26 13.61 8.61
C SER A 213 9.53 14.05 7.18
N GLY A 214 10.00 13.11 6.37
CA GLY A 214 10.23 13.31 4.96
C GLY A 214 9.88 12.07 4.16
N ARG A 215 9.39 12.28 2.94
CA ARG A 215 9.00 11.20 2.02
C ARG A 215 9.44 11.52 0.60
N HIS A 216 10.03 10.52 -0.05
CA HIS A 216 10.29 10.50 -1.48
C HIS A 216 9.41 9.42 -2.11
N PHE A 217 8.59 9.80 -3.08
CA PHE A 217 7.72 8.90 -3.84
C PHE A 217 8.03 9.02 -5.33
N ARG A 218 8.20 7.88 -6.00
CA ARG A 218 8.36 7.84 -7.46
C ARG A 218 7.52 6.74 -8.05
N ASN A 219 6.68 7.06 -9.04
CA ASN A 219 5.88 6.07 -9.75
C ASN A 219 5.79 6.38 -11.24
N THR A 220 5.66 5.35 -12.06
CA THR A 220 5.17 5.50 -13.43
C THR A 220 3.72 5.01 -13.45
N GLY A 221 2.77 5.89 -13.76
CA GLY A 221 1.37 5.52 -13.98
C GLY A 221 1.13 5.02 -15.40
N GLN A 222 0.11 4.21 -15.57
CA GLN A 222 -0.40 3.76 -16.86
C GLN A 222 -0.99 4.93 -17.69
N PRO A 223 -1.16 4.77 -19.02
CA PRO A 223 -1.78 5.80 -19.86
C PRO A 223 -3.21 6.10 -19.41
N MET A 224 -3.52 7.39 -19.28
CA MET A 224 -4.83 7.85 -18.82
C MET A 224 -5.80 8.16 -19.95
N SER A 225 -5.29 8.47 -21.15
CA SER A 225 -6.09 8.89 -22.29
C SER A 225 -5.57 8.27 -23.58
N TRP A 226 -6.43 8.23 -24.60
CA TRP A 226 -6.09 7.80 -25.95
C TRP A 226 -6.45 8.88 -26.94
N TYR A 227 -5.69 8.93 -28.02
CA TYR A 227 -5.88 9.88 -29.11
C TYR A 227 -6.49 9.15 -30.29
N GLY A 228 -7.55 9.74 -30.83
CA GLY A 228 -8.26 9.21 -31.98
C GLY A 228 -7.90 9.95 -33.27
N LEU A 229 -8.16 9.30 -34.40
CA LEU A 229 -7.98 9.84 -35.74
C LEU A 229 -9.13 10.78 -36.12
N ALA A 230 -8.81 12.02 -36.47
CA ALA A 230 -9.78 12.94 -37.05
C ALA A 230 -9.86 12.74 -38.58
N PRO A 231 -11.04 12.86 -39.22
CA PRO A 231 -11.13 12.85 -40.68
C PRO A 231 -10.27 13.96 -41.30
N ALA A 232 -9.51 13.63 -42.34
CA ALA A 232 -8.74 14.64 -43.07
C ALA A 232 -9.63 15.47 -44.02
N ALA A 233 -9.14 16.62 -44.45
CA ALA A 233 -9.78 17.42 -45.51
C ALA A 233 -9.88 16.61 -46.82
N ALA A 234 -10.93 16.88 -47.61
CA ALA A 234 -11.13 16.22 -48.89
C ALA A 234 -9.92 16.39 -49.82
N GLY A 235 -9.48 15.31 -50.47
CA GLY A 235 -8.32 15.31 -51.36
C GLY A 235 -6.96 15.24 -50.66
N ALA A 236 -6.91 15.19 -49.33
CA ALA A 236 -5.65 15.01 -48.61
C ALA A 236 -5.02 13.64 -48.94
N VAL A 237 -3.72 13.62 -49.23
CA VAL A 237 -2.95 12.38 -49.41
C VAL A 237 -2.31 12.02 -48.08
N GLY A 238 -2.56 10.80 -47.61
CA GLY A 238 -2.02 10.30 -46.34
C GLY A 238 -1.12 9.09 -46.52
N THR A 239 -0.08 9.01 -45.70
CA THR A 239 0.82 7.83 -45.63
C THR A 239 0.01 6.58 -45.28
N PRO A 240 0.06 5.48 -46.05
CA PRO A 240 -0.61 4.23 -45.71
C PRO A 240 -0.07 3.64 -44.40
N VAL A 241 -0.97 3.33 -43.46
CA VAL A 241 -0.61 2.78 -42.14
C VAL A 241 -1.56 1.67 -41.68
N THR A 242 -1.06 0.82 -40.79
CA THR A 242 -1.83 -0.20 -40.05
C THR A 242 -1.77 0.06 -38.54
N GLY A 243 -2.60 -0.61 -37.74
CA GLY A 243 -2.54 -0.54 -36.28
C GLY A 243 -3.49 0.45 -35.60
N ALA A 244 -4.39 1.08 -36.36
CA ALA A 244 -5.52 1.82 -35.78
C ALA A 244 -6.49 0.85 -35.07
N ILE A 245 -7.02 1.26 -33.92
CA ILE A 245 -7.86 0.41 -33.07
C ILE A 245 -9.26 1.01 -33.00
N VAL A 246 -10.25 0.24 -33.44
CA VAL A 246 -11.67 0.51 -33.19
C VAL A 246 -12.08 -0.34 -32.00
N ASP A 247 -12.63 0.29 -30.97
CA ASP A 247 -13.22 -0.37 -29.82
C ASP A 247 -14.72 -0.59 -30.07
N PRO A 248 -15.18 -1.85 -30.19
CA PRO A 248 -16.61 -2.16 -30.37
C PRO A 248 -17.49 -1.62 -29.23
N GLY A 249 -16.94 -1.42 -28.03
CA GLY A 249 -17.65 -0.86 -26.88
C GLY A 249 -17.78 0.67 -26.87
N GLN A 250 -17.14 1.38 -27.81
CA GLN A 250 -17.14 2.84 -27.85
C GLN A 250 -18.30 3.40 -28.67
N ALA A 251 -19.34 3.89 -27.99
CA ALA A 251 -20.50 4.52 -28.62
C ALA A 251 -20.61 6.04 -28.36
N ILE A 252 -19.70 6.66 -27.61
CA ILE A 252 -19.71 8.12 -27.41
C ILE A 252 -19.36 8.81 -28.75
N PRO A 253 -20.22 9.69 -29.27
CA PRO A 253 -19.93 10.43 -30.49
C PRO A 253 -18.62 11.20 -30.39
N ASN A 254 -17.78 11.10 -31.44
CA ASN A 254 -16.46 11.74 -31.54
C ASN A 254 -15.45 11.33 -30.46
N ALA A 255 -15.72 10.34 -29.62
CA ALA A 255 -14.74 9.84 -28.66
C ALA A 255 -13.72 8.91 -29.34
N PRO A 256 -12.43 8.95 -28.92
CA PRO A 256 -11.43 7.99 -29.36
C PRO A 256 -11.90 6.55 -29.13
N GLY A 257 -11.84 5.75 -30.19
CA GLY A 257 -12.20 4.32 -30.21
C GLY A 257 -13.42 4.01 -31.07
N ASN A 258 -14.26 4.99 -31.37
CA ASN A 258 -15.38 4.79 -32.31
C ASN A 258 -14.86 4.59 -33.75
N ALA A 259 -15.62 3.93 -34.62
CA ALA A 259 -15.29 3.77 -36.04
C ALA A 259 -15.04 5.10 -36.79
N GLY A 260 -15.69 6.18 -36.37
CA GLY A 260 -15.47 7.54 -36.89
C GLY A 260 -14.29 8.29 -36.25
N ASN A 261 -13.70 7.74 -35.17
CA ASN A 261 -12.54 8.31 -34.50
C ASN A 261 -11.62 7.18 -33.92
N PRO A 262 -11.03 6.30 -34.76
CA PRO A 262 -10.24 5.16 -34.27
C PRO A 262 -9.02 5.57 -33.46
N ILE A 263 -8.66 4.81 -32.43
CA ILE A 263 -7.48 5.09 -31.59
C ILE A 263 -6.21 4.84 -32.40
N PHE A 264 -5.29 5.80 -32.39
CA PHE A 264 -3.98 5.68 -33.04
C PHE A 264 -2.81 5.76 -32.06
N ALA A 265 -3.01 6.32 -30.87
CA ALA A 265 -1.97 6.46 -29.86
C ALA A 265 -2.54 6.51 -28.44
N ALA A 266 -1.72 6.13 -27.46
CA ALA A 266 -1.96 6.38 -26.04
C ALA A 266 -1.17 7.59 -25.55
N GLN A 267 -1.73 8.28 -24.55
CA GLN A 267 -1.02 9.28 -23.76
C GLN A 267 0.25 8.69 -23.14
N SER A 268 1.27 9.54 -22.97
CA SER A 268 2.48 9.17 -22.22
C SER A 268 2.12 8.60 -20.84
N PRO A 269 2.79 7.52 -20.41
CA PRO A 269 2.79 7.13 -19.00
C PRO A 269 3.22 8.30 -18.11
N ALA A 270 2.48 8.56 -17.04
CA ALA A 270 2.75 9.66 -16.12
C ALA A 270 3.91 9.30 -15.18
N ARG A 271 5.07 9.92 -15.32
CA ARG A 271 6.20 9.72 -14.41
C ARG A 271 6.13 10.74 -13.29
N ILE A 272 5.64 10.29 -12.14
CA ILE A 272 5.47 11.11 -10.95
C ILE A 272 6.69 10.98 -10.04
N THR A 273 7.19 12.12 -9.59
CA THR A 273 8.06 12.25 -8.42
C THR A 273 7.39 13.21 -7.44
N GLN A 274 7.32 12.82 -6.16
CA GLN A 274 6.83 13.65 -5.08
C GLN A 274 7.84 13.63 -3.93
N ASP A 275 8.32 14.80 -3.55
CA ASP A 275 9.18 15.01 -2.38
C ASP A 275 8.37 15.78 -1.34
N GLN A 276 8.40 15.33 -0.09
CA GLN A 276 7.62 15.89 1.01
C GLN A 276 8.52 16.08 2.22
N ALA A 277 8.34 17.20 2.94
CA ALA A 277 8.95 17.44 4.24
C ALA A 277 7.91 18.08 5.16
N LYS A 278 7.76 17.56 6.38
CA LYS A 278 6.78 18.03 7.37
C LYS A 278 7.45 18.24 8.72
N LEU A 279 7.25 19.41 9.30
CA LEU A 279 7.61 19.75 10.68
C LEU A 279 6.33 20.07 11.45
N ARG A 280 6.11 19.36 12.56
CA ARG A 280 5.04 19.62 13.51
C ARG A 280 5.67 19.89 14.88
N LEU A 281 5.27 20.98 15.52
CA LEU A 281 5.64 21.34 16.88
C LEU A 281 4.38 21.33 17.73
N GLY A 282 4.42 20.70 18.90
CA GLY A 282 3.34 20.68 19.87
C GLY A 282 3.78 21.27 21.21
N TYR A 283 2.82 21.87 21.90
CA TYR A 283 2.97 22.44 23.24
C TYR A 283 1.75 22.05 24.07
N ASP A 284 1.97 21.35 25.18
CA ASP A 284 0.94 20.92 26.13
C ASP A 284 1.29 21.49 27.53
N GLY A 285 0.89 22.73 27.79
CA GLY A 285 1.24 23.46 29.01
C GLY A 285 0.41 23.03 30.21
N ALA A 286 1.01 23.08 31.41
CA ALA A 286 0.34 22.73 32.66
C ALA A 286 -0.86 23.65 33.01
N SER A 287 -0.94 24.85 32.42
CA SER A 287 -2.07 25.77 32.55
C SER A 287 -3.30 25.38 31.74
N GLY A 288 -3.28 24.24 31.02
CA GLY A 288 -4.33 23.82 30.09
C GLY A 288 -4.22 24.49 28.71
N ILE A 289 -3.24 25.37 28.50
CA ILE A 289 -2.95 25.97 27.19
C ILE A 289 -2.25 24.91 26.32
N THR A 290 -2.84 24.63 25.16
CA THR A 290 -2.26 23.76 24.15
C THR A 290 -1.99 24.53 22.86
N GLY A 291 -0.95 24.14 22.14
CA GLY A 291 -0.52 24.79 20.91
C GLY A 291 0.07 23.80 19.92
N GLU A 292 -0.18 24.04 18.65
CA GLU A 292 0.39 23.27 17.56
C GLU A 292 0.80 24.20 16.42
N ALA A 293 2.02 24.02 15.92
CA ALA A 293 2.48 24.67 14.69
C ALA A 293 2.83 23.59 13.66
N LEU A 294 2.37 23.80 12.43
CA LEU A 294 2.60 22.90 11.31
C LEU A 294 3.24 23.66 10.16
N PHE A 295 4.30 23.09 9.60
CA PHE A 295 4.83 23.45 8.28
C PHE A 295 5.00 22.18 7.44
N ALA A 296 4.38 22.13 6.28
CA ALA A 296 4.53 21.06 5.31
C ALA A 296 4.88 21.65 3.94
N TRP A 297 5.96 21.14 3.34
CA TRP A 297 6.39 21.49 1.99
C TRP A 297 6.30 20.25 1.11
N TRP A 298 5.92 20.44 -0.16
CA TRP A 298 6.09 19.39 -1.14
C TRP A 298 6.48 19.93 -2.51
N HIS A 299 7.19 19.08 -3.24
CA HIS A 299 7.58 19.27 -4.62
C HIS A 299 7.03 18.12 -5.47
N ASN A 300 6.30 18.44 -6.52
CA ASN A 300 5.73 17.45 -7.44
C ASN A 300 6.23 17.69 -8.86
N VAL A 301 6.69 16.62 -9.51
CA VAL A 301 6.98 16.58 -10.94
C VAL A 301 6.13 15.50 -11.59
N ASP A 302 5.37 15.87 -12.62
CA ASP A 302 4.70 14.95 -13.54
C ASP A 302 5.33 15.09 -14.93
N ALA A 303 6.02 14.05 -15.40
CA ALA A 303 6.68 14.04 -16.70
C ALA A 303 6.05 13.01 -17.65
N GLN A 304 5.65 13.46 -18.83
CA GLN A 304 4.89 12.70 -19.83
C GLN A 304 5.55 12.84 -21.21
N TYR A 305 6.64 12.10 -21.45
CA TYR A 305 7.53 12.26 -22.61
C TYR A 305 7.50 11.11 -23.62
N ALA A 306 6.56 10.18 -23.52
CA ALA A 306 6.59 8.96 -24.32
C ALA A 306 5.18 8.52 -24.70
N PRO A 307 4.44 9.32 -25.48
CA PRO A 307 3.15 8.89 -25.99
C PRO A 307 3.38 7.71 -26.93
N GLN A 308 2.55 6.67 -26.81
CA GLN A 308 2.77 5.42 -27.52
C GLN A 308 1.90 5.37 -28.76
N CYS A 309 2.49 5.53 -29.94
CA CYS A 309 1.79 5.42 -31.21
C CYS A 309 1.66 3.96 -31.63
N TYR A 310 0.47 3.59 -32.08
CA TYR A 310 0.13 2.26 -32.55
C TYR A 310 0.25 2.12 -34.07
N LEU A 311 0.17 3.24 -34.81
CA LEU A 311 0.27 3.21 -36.26
C LEU A 311 1.66 2.79 -36.74
N ARG A 312 1.69 1.97 -37.79
CA ARG A 312 2.91 1.51 -38.45
C ARG A 312 2.79 1.71 -39.96
N ASP A 313 3.81 2.30 -40.56
CA ASP A 313 3.93 2.39 -42.03
C ASP A 313 4.35 1.05 -42.64
N ALA A 314 4.53 1.01 -43.97
CA ALA A 314 4.97 -0.18 -44.69
C ALA A 314 6.36 -0.70 -44.27
N ALA A 315 7.23 0.18 -43.74
CA ALA A 315 8.55 -0.17 -43.22
C ALA A 315 8.52 -0.58 -41.73
N GLY A 316 7.33 -0.61 -41.11
CA GLY A 316 7.16 -0.93 -39.69
C GLY A 316 7.55 0.20 -38.73
N GLN A 317 7.76 1.42 -39.22
CA GLN A 317 8.12 2.57 -38.38
C GLN A 317 6.88 3.19 -37.73
N PRO A 318 6.98 3.72 -36.49
CA PRO A 318 5.86 4.34 -35.81
C PRO A 318 5.48 5.68 -36.46
N VAL A 319 4.18 5.85 -36.76
CA VAL A 319 3.63 7.11 -37.29
C VAL A 319 2.76 7.78 -36.22
N CYS A 320 3.12 9.02 -35.85
CA CYS A 320 2.56 9.73 -34.69
C CYS A 320 1.99 11.11 -35.01
N GLY A 321 2.12 11.57 -36.26
CA GLY A 321 1.77 12.91 -36.70
C GLY A 321 1.60 12.97 -38.22
N GLY A 322 0.85 13.95 -38.70
CA GLY A 322 0.57 14.17 -40.13
C GLY A 322 -0.71 13.48 -40.62
N THR A 323 -0.85 13.41 -41.95
CA THR A 323 -1.98 12.80 -42.64
C THR A 323 -1.69 11.33 -42.95
N VAL A 324 -2.61 10.43 -42.63
CA VAL A 324 -2.43 8.98 -42.78
C VAL A 324 -3.64 8.32 -43.44
N THR A 325 -3.45 7.20 -44.12
CA THR A 325 -4.51 6.42 -44.77
C THR A 325 -4.62 5.04 -44.13
N THR A 326 -5.78 4.71 -43.56
CA THR A 326 -6.06 3.40 -42.92
C THR A 326 -7.56 3.16 -42.85
N LEU A 327 -7.98 1.90 -42.70
CA LEU A 327 -9.40 1.51 -42.67
C LEU A 327 -10.21 2.07 -43.86
N GLY A 328 -9.58 2.16 -45.04
CA GLY A 328 -10.19 2.67 -46.27
C GLY A 328 -10.46 4.19 -46.30
N LYS A 329 -9.93 4.97 -45.35
CA LYS A 329 -10.14 6.43 -45.26
C LYS A 329 -8.82 7.17 -44.97
N THR A 330 -8.82 8.48 -45.21
CA THR A 330 -7.71 9.38 -44.88
C THR A 330 -8.02 10.21 -43.63
N TRP A 331 -7.03 10.32 -42.76
CA TRP A 331 -7.15 10.85 -41.41
C TRP A 331 -6.01 11.82 -41.09
N THR A 332 -6.23 12.68 -40.11
CA THR A 332 -5.20 13.51 -39.48
C THR A 332 -4.90 12.98 -38.09
N THR A 333 -3.62 12.82 -37.78
CA THR A 333 -3.12 12.44 -36.46
C THR A 333 -2.71 13.69 -35.68
N SER A 334 -3.28 13.91 -34.50
CA SER A 334 -2.96 15.04 -33.63
C SER A 334 -3.17 14.70 -32.15
N GLY A 335 -2.62 15.52 -31.25
CA GLY A 335 -2.85 15.41 -29.81
C GLY A 335 -1.88 14.54 -29.02
N ALA A 336 -1.03 13.73 -29.67
CA ALA A 336 0.03 12.92 -29.04
C ALA A 336 1.22 13.77 -28.53
N ASN A 337 0.92 14.78 -27.73
CA ASN A 337 1.85 15.79 -27.23
C ASN A 337 2.64 15.27 -26.01
N TRP A 338 3.80 15.88 -25.78
CA TRP A 338 4.63 15.65 -24.60
C TRP A 338 4.35 16.76 -23.60
N SER A 339 4.39 16.46 -22.32
CA SER A 339 4.14 17.45 -21.27
C SER A 339 5.00 17.23 -20.03
N ARG A 340 5.14 18.30 -19.25
CA ARG A 340 5.80 18.30 -17.94
C ARG A 340 5.09 19.30 -17.04
N THR A 341 4.72 18.89 -15.84
CA THR A 341 4.23 19.80 -14.81
C THR A 341 5.19 19.80 -13.63
N VAL A 342 5.58 20.98 -13.15
CA VAL A 342 6.39 21.17 -11.94
C VAL A 342 5.60 22.03 -10.96
N ARG A 343 5.45 21.55 -9.72
CA ARG A 343 4.71 22.24 -8.66
C ARG A 343 5.53 22.30 -7.38
N ASP A 344 5.64 23.49 -6.82
CA ASP A 344 6.18 23.76 -5.49
C ASP A 344 5.08 24.42 -4.67
N GLU A 345 4.84 23.89 -3.48
CA GLU A 345 3.68 24.27 -2.69
C GLU A 345 3.95 24.02 -1.19
N TYR A 346 3.23 24.72 -0.31
CA TYR A 346 3.36 24.52 1.13
C TYR A 346 2.07 24.81 1.88
N LEU A 347 1.94 24.19 3.05
CA LEU A 347 0.95 24.46 4.10
C LEU A 347 1.69 24.95 5.34
N ALA A 348 1.23 26.05 5.92
CA ALA A 348 1.68 26.53 7.22
C ALA A 348 0.48 26.89 8.08
N GLY A 349 0.49 26.51 9.36
CA GLY A 349 -0.62 26.80 10.26
C GLY A 349 -0.24 26.78 11.73
N ILE A 350 -1.01 27.50 12.54
CA ILE A 350 -0.91 27.55 13.99
C ILE A 350 -2.30 27.30 14.57
N LYS A 351 -2.37 26.42 15.56
CA LYS A 351 -3.54 26.15 16.38
C LYS A 351 -3.20 26.42 17.83
N LEU A 352 -4.09 27.10 18.54
CA LEU A 352 -3.98 27.38 19.97
C LEU A 352 -5.32 27.05 20.62
N ALA A 353 -5.30 26.43 21.78
CA ALA A 353 -6.46 26.32 22.65
C ALA A 353 -6.08 26.74 24.07
N ALA A 354 -6.91 27.55 24.71
CA ALA A 354 -6.66 28.07 26.04
C ALA A 354 -7.96 28.15 26.86
N PRO A 355 -7.94 27.74 28.14
CA PRO A 355 -9.03 28.05 29.04
C PRO A 355 -9.06 29.56 29.27
N VAL A 356 -10.24 30.17 29.12
CA VAL A 356 -10.45 31.63 29.32
C VAL A 356 -11.28 31.93 30.57
N ALA A 357 -12.09 30.97 31.01
CA ALA A 357 -12.79 30.94 32.29
C ALA A 357 -12.99 29.46 32.66
N GLY A 358 -13.49 29.16 33.87
CA GLY A 358 -13.60 27.80 34.43
C GLY A 358 -13.88 26.69 33.40
N ASP A 359 -15.11 26.62 32.89
CA ASP A 359 -15.53 25.63 31.88
C ASP A 359 -15.54 26.19 30.46
N VAL A 360 -14.80 27.27 30.18
CA VAL A 360 -14.81 27.95 28.87
C VAL A 360 -13.44 27.90 28.21
N THR A 361 -13.38 27.32 27.01
CA THR A 361 -12.16 27.21 26.20
C THR A 361 -12.28 28.03 24.93
N ALA A 362 -11.28 28.86 24.63
CA ALA A 362 -11.13 29.51 23.34
C ALA A 362 -10.14 28.72 22.47
N LYS A 363 -10.48 28.54 21.19
CA LYS A 363 -9.63 27.88 20.19
C LYS A 363 -9.43 28.79 18.99
N LEU A 364 -8.18 28.96 18.58
CA LEU A 364 -7.77 29.68 17.38
C LEU A 364 -7.08 28.70 16.42
N ASN A 365 -7.44 28.75 15.15
CA ASN A 365 -6.77 28.01 14.08
C ASN A 365 -6.58 28.95 12.89
N VAL A 366 -5.33 29.20 12.50
CA VAL A 366 -5.01 30.05 11.35
C VAL A 366 -4.06 29.29 10.46
N SER A 367 -4.35 29.24 9.16
CA SER A 367 -3.50 28.54 8.21
C SER A 367 -3.46 29.20 6.83
N THR A 368 -2.43 28.84 6.07
CA THR A 368 -2.32 29.20 4.68
C THR A 368 -1.75 28.04 3.87
N TYR A 369 -2.31 27.90 2.67
CA TYR A 369 -1.80 27.01 1.66
C TYR A 369 -1.44 27.82 0.45
N GLN A 370 -0.19 27.72 -0.01
CA GLN A 370 0.30 28.51 -1.14
C GLN A 370 0.87 27.60 -2.22
N ILE A 371 0.69 28.05 -3.47
CA ILE A 371 1.29 27.46 -4.68
C ILE A 371 2.25 28.50 -5.27
N PRO A 372 3.47 28.66 -4.73
CA PRO A 372 4.48 29.57 -5.28
C PRO A 372 4.83 29.29 -6.74
N ARG A 373 4.81 28.01 -7.15
CA ARG A 373 5.09 27.61 -8.53
C ARG A 373 4.16 26.49 -8.96
N SER A 374 3.54 26.66 -10.11
CA SER A 374 2.93 25.56 -10.87
C SER A 374 3.08 25.86 -12.35
N ASP A 375 4.10 25.25 -12.97
CA ASP A 375 4.43 25.40 -14.39
C ASP A 375 4.05 24.13 -15.15
N GLY A 376 3.08 24.23 -16.05
CA GLY A 376 2.64 23.17 -16.96
C GLY A 376 3.12 23.43 -18.38
N PHE A 377 4.14 22.70 -18.81
CA PHE A 377 4.68 22.74 -20.16
C PHE A 377 4.05 21.68 -21.05
N THR A 378 3.64 22.04 -22.27
CA THR A 378 3.09 21.10 -23.26
C THR A 378 3.62 21.41 -24.65
N SER A 379 4.10 20.41 -25.38
CA SER A 379 4.55 20.56 -26.77
C SER A 379 3.38 20.74 -27.74
N ALA A 380 3.57 21.46 -28.85
CA ALA A 380 2.51 21.66 -29.85
C ALA A 380 2.08 20.39 -30.59
N SER A 381 3.00 19.43 -30.76
CA SER A 381 2.82 18.16 -31.48
C SER A 381 3.79 17.10 -30.96
N TYR A 382 3.61 15.84 -31.42
CA TYR A 382 4.58 14.76 -31.18
C TYR A 382 6.00 15.13 -31.67
N ALA A 383 6.12 15.68 -32.88
CA ALA A 383 7.40 16.02 -33.50
C ALA A 383 8.14 17.12 -32.73
N THR A 384 7.42 18.19 -32.35
CA THR A 384 7.98 19.25 -31.49
C THR A 384 8.31 18.73 -30.08
N GLY A 385 7.55 17.76 -29.58
CA GLY A 385 7.84 17.07 -28.32
C GLY A 385 9.23 16.43 -28.32
N ALA A 386 9.49 15.60 -29.33
CA ALA A 386 10.78 14.94 -29.54
C ALA A 386 11.91 15.93 -29.83
N ALA A 387 11.69 16.90 -30.72
CA ALA A 387 12.70 17.87 -31.16
C ALA A 387 12.91 19.07 -30.21
N ASN A 388 12.14 19.16 -29.12
CA ASN A 388 12.11 20.32 -28.22
C ASN A 388 11.65 21.64 -28.86
N GLY A 389 10.81 21.59 -29.89
CA GLY A 389 10.28 22.78 -30.57
C GLY A 389 9.15 23.47 -29.82
N ALA A 390 8.29 24.16 -30.57
CA ALA A 390 7.25 25.03 -30.02
C ALA A 390 6.26 24.31 -29.08
N GLY A 391 5.70 25.08 -28.15
CA GLY A 391 4.70 24.60 -27.20
C GLY A 391 4.08 25.72 -26.38
N THR A 392 3.56 25.37 -25.21
CA THR A 392 2.88 26.29 -24.31
C THR A 392 3.33 26.10 -22.86
N LEU A 393 3.28 27.18 -22.08
CA LEU A 393 3.44 27.16 -20.63
C LEU A 393 2.18 27.72 -19.97
N ALA A 394 1.55 26.92 -19.12
CA ALA A 394 0.52 27.35 -18.18
C ALA A 394 1.18 27.58 -16.81
N ARG A 395 1.32 28.84 -16.39
CA ARG A 395 1.98 29.22 -15.13
C ARG A 395 0.96 29.78 -14.16
N GLN A 396 0.91 29.23 -12.96
CA GLN A 396 0.16 29.86 -11.86
C GLN A 396 1.03 30.86 -11.11
N GLY A 397 0.48 32.03 -10.76
CA GLY A 397 1.16 32.97 -9.88
C GLY A 397 0.44 34.30 -9.74
N PRO A 398 0.06 34.77 -8.53
CA PRO A 398 0.05 34.08 -7.23
C PRO A 398 -1.27 33.32 -6.95
N THR A 399 -1.19 32.06 -6.49
CA THR A 399 -2.35 31.17 -6.26
C THR A 399 -2.28 30.49 -4.89
N GLY A 400 -3.40 30.41 -4.16
CA GLY A 400 -3.45 29.82 -2.82
C GLY A 400 -4.64 30.31 -2.00
N TRP A 401 -4.66 29.96 -0.71
CA TRP A 401 -5.69 30.39 0.22
C TRP A 401 -5.20 30.62 1.64
N TYR A 402 -6.01 31.36 2.39
CA TYR A 402 -5.89 31.61 3.82
C TYR A 402 -7.18 31.19 4.51
N THR A 403 -7.06 30.55 5.66
CA THR A 403 -8.19 30.22 6.55
C THR A 403 -7.88 30.69 7.95
N GLY A 404 -8.90 31.14 8.66
CA GLY A 404 -8.82 31.53 10.05
C GLY A 404 -10.14 31.22 10.74
N ASP A 405 -10.07 30.52 11.86
CA ASP A 405 -11.21 30.09 12.66
C ASP A 405 -10.94 30.43 14.12
N LEU A 406 -11.88 31.13 14.74
CA LEU A 406 -11.90 31.41 16.17
C LEU A 406 -13.18 30.84 16.75
N SER A 407 -13.08 30.10 17.85
CA SER A 407 -14.23 29.54 18.55
C SER A 407 -14.07 29.66 20.05
N ILE A 408 -15.20 29.75 20.74
CA ILE A 408 -15.31 29.71 22.19
C ILE A 408 -16.36 28.66 22.51
N GLU A 409 -16.01 27.74 23.38
CA GLU A 409 -16.86 26.63 23.80
C GLU A 409 -16.94 26.66 25.32
N GLY A 410 -18.14 26.49 25.87
CA GLY A 410 -18.39 26.50 27.30
C GLY A 410 -19.43 25.46 27.71
N LYS A 411 -19.30 24.92 28.92
CA LYS A 411 -20.32 24.05 29.52
C LYS A 411 -21.00 24.77 30.68
N THR A 412 -22.32 24.62 30.82
CA THR A 412 -23.09 25.21 31.92
C THR A 412 -24.27 24.31 32.29
N GLY A 413 -24.09 23.48 33.32
CA GLY A 413 -25.09 22.49 33.74
C GLY A 413 -25.34 21.47 32.61
N PRO A 414 -26.60 21.24 32.19
CA PRO A 414 -26.93 20.33 31.09
C PRO A 414 -26.68 20.91 29.69
N LEU A 415 -26.12 22.12 29.57
CA LEU A 415 -26.00 22.84 28.31
C LEU A 415 -24.53 23.02 27.90
N ASP A 416 -24.16 22.53 26.72
CA ASP A 416 -22.92 22.92 26.04
C ASP A 416 -23.24 24.05 25.05
N LEU A 417 -22.45 25.12 25.08
CA LEU A 417 -22.56 26.26 24.18
C LEU A 417 -21.27 26.41 23.38
N ALA A 418 -21.38 26.61 22.08
CA ALA A 418 -20.26 26.91 21.20
C ALA A 418 -20.61 28.06 20.27
N ALA A 419 -19.68 28.99 20.07
CA ALA A 419 -19.81 30.05 19.08
C ALA A 419 -18.47 30.35 18.43
N GLY A 420 -18.49 30.84 17.20
CA GLY A 420 -17.25 31.15 16.51
C GLY A 420 -17.43 32.01 15.27
N ALA A 421 -16.29 32.41 14.72
CA ALA A 421 -16.17 33.16 13.49
C ALA A 421 -15.10 32.53 12.60
N SER A 422 -15.32 32.57 11.28
CA SER A 422 -14.36 32.08 10.29
C SER A 422 -14.13 33.10 9.18
N ALA A 423 -12.89 33.22 8.71
CA ALA A 423 -12.51 34.08 7.59
C ALA A 423 -11.65 33.29 6.59
N ASN A 424 -12.10 33.25 5.34
CA ASN A 424 -11.44 32.52 4.26
C ASN A 424 -11.19 33.43 3.06
N LEU A 425 -9.99 33.38 2.48
CA LEU A 425 -9.62 34.09 1.26
C LEU A 425 -8.98 33.13 0.26
N TYR A 426 -9.55 33.07 -0.94
CA TYR A 426 -9.09 32.23 -2.05
C TYR A 426 -8.65 33.13 -3.21
N ARG A 427 -7.50 32.81 -3.82
CA ARG A 427 -6.94 33.55 -4.96
C ARG A 427 -6.43 32.60 -6.02
N THR A 428 -6.77 32.87 -7.28
CA THR A 428 -6.20 32.19 -8.44
C THR A 428 -5.62 33.20 -9.40
N ASP A 429 -4.52 32.82 -10.04
CA ASP A 429 -3.93 33.56 -11.15
C ASP A 429 -3.20 32.57 -12.06
N LEU A 430 -3.68 32.43 -13.29
CA LEU A 430 -3.16 31.52 -14.30
C LEU A 430 -2.84 32.32 -15.56
N THR A 431 -1.58 32.32 -15.96
CA THR A 431 -1.13 32.93 -17.22
C THR A 431 -0.63 31.85 -18.16
N ASN A 432 -1.13 31.86 -19.40
CA ASN A 432 -0.69 31.00 -20.48
C ASN A 432 0.28 31.76 -21.40
N TYR A 433 1.34 31.08 -21.82
CA TYR A 433 2.35 31.58 -22.73
C TYR A 433 2.52 30.63 -23.91
N ALA A 434 2.82 31.18 -25.08
CA ALA A 434 3.41 30.42 -26.17
C ALA A 434 4.93 30.38 -26.01
N LEU A 435 5.52 29.23 -26.33
CA LEU A 435 6.95 28.96 -26.16
C LEU A 435 7.59 28.57 -27.50
N PRO A 436 8.78 29.08 -27.84
CA PRO A 436 9.57 28.55 -28.95
C PRO A 436 10.14 27.16 -28.67
N ASN A 437 10.48 26.87 -27.40
CA ASN A 437 10.97 25.57 -26.94
C ASN A 437 10.17 25.14 -25.71
N TRP A 438 9.36 24.09 -25.84
CA TRP A 438 8.38 23.75 -24.80
C TRP A 438 9.00 23.30 -23.47
N ARG A 439 10.29 22.92 -23.40
CA ARG A 439 10.96 22.56 -22.13
C ARG A 439 11.58 23.75 -21.38
N SER A 440 11.49 24.97 -21.92
CA SER A 440 12.09 26.18 -21.35
C SER A 440 11.08 27.33 -21.40
N ASP A 441 11.12 28.22 -20.41
CA ASP A 441 10.36 29.48 -20.44
C ASP A 441 11.12 30.63 -21.13
N ALA A 442 12.33 30.36 -21.64
CA ALA A 442 13.08 31.33 -22.44
C ALA A 442 12.29 31.71 -23.71
N GLY A 443 12.11 33.02 -23.93
CA GLY A 443 11.33 33.54 -25.06
C GLY A 443 9.82 33.34 -24.91
N ALA A 444 9.31 33.09 -23.70
CA ALA A 444 7.87 32.98 -23.46
C ALA A 444 7.12 34.25 -23.86
N THR A 445 6.07 34.07 -24.67
CA THR A 445 5.21 35.17 -25.14
C THR A 445 3.82 35.02 -24.56
N PHE A 446 3.28 36.11 -24.01
CA PHE A 446 1.96 36.11 -23.36
C PHE A 446 0.87 35.66 -24.34
N ALA A 447 -0.03 34.78 -23.91
CA ALA A 447 -1.20 34.36 -24.70
C ALA A 447 -2.51 34.78 -24.02
N SER A 448 -2.71 34.36 -22.76
CA SER A 448 -3.91 34.69 -21.98
C SER A 448 -3.63 34.67 -20.49
N ARG A 449 -4.51 35.29 -19.70
CA ARG A 449 -4.48 35.20 -18.23
C ARG A 449 -5.88 35.23 -17.67
N THR A 450 -6.07 34.47 -16.60
CA THR A 450 -7.31 34.40 -15.82
C THR A 450 -6.94 34.59 -14.36
N PHE A 451 -7.61 35.51 -13.66
CA PHE A 451 -7.28 35.83 -12.27
C PHE A 451 -8.52 36.24 -11.47
N GLY A 452 -8.47 36.10 -10.15
CA GLY A 452 -9.50 36.63 -9.26
C GLY A 452 -9.43 36.14 -7.83
N LYS A 453 -10.35 36.67 -7.01
CA LYS A 453 -10.43 36.36 -5.58
C LYS A 453 -11.87 36.13 -5.12
N THR A 454 -12.02 35.24 -4.15
CA THR A 454 -13.25 35.13 -3.35
C THR A 454 -12.91 35.15 -1.87
N ARG A 455 -13.76 35.80 -1.07
CA ARG A 455 -13.66 35.85 0.39
C ARG A 455 -14.98 35.44 1.01
N THR A 456 -14.92 34.66 2.08
CA THR A 456 -16.07 34.35 2.93
C THR A 456 -15.76 34.73 4.37
N LEU A 457 -16.65 35.47 5.00
CA LEU A 457 -16.66 35.73 6.43
C LEU A 457 -17.91 35.05 7.01
N ALA A 458 -17.78 34.39 8.16
CA ALA A 458 -18.91 33.73 8.79
C ALA A 458 -18.91 33.92 10.30
N GLY A 459 -20.12 33.89 10.88
CA GLY A 459 -20.37 33.70 12.30
C GLY A 459 -21.27 32.49 12.48
N TRP A 460 -21.04 31.72 13.54
CA TRP A 460 -21.85 30.55 13.87
C TRP A 460 -22.01 30.38 15.37
N ALA A 461 -23.08 29.69 15.77
CA ALA A 461 -23.33 29.26 17.14
C ALA A 461 -24.05 27.91 17.15
N GLU A 462 -23.79 27.12 18.18
CA GLU A 462 -24.43 25.85 18.51
C GLU A 462 -24.74 25.79 20.01
N ALA A 463 -25.88 25.22 20.36
CA ALA A 463 -26.28 24.93 21.72
C ALA A 463 -26.72 23.46 21.79
N ARG A 464 -26.14 22.68 22.71
CA ARG A 464 -26.42 21.26 22.93
C ARG A 464 -26.97 21.06 24.33
N LEU A 465 -28.23 20.66 24.44
CA LEU A 465 -28.92 20.39 25.69
C LEU A 465 -28.96 18.89 25.94
N HIS A 466 -28.39 18.46 27.07
CA HIS A 466 -28.41 17.08 27.57
C HIS A 466 -29.59 16.90 28.52
N ALA A 467 -30.59 16.13 28.10
CA ALA A 467 -31.84 15.85 28.82
C ALA A 467 -32.02 14.33 29.00
N ASP A 468 -31.37 13.78 30.04
CA ASP A 468 -31.31 12.35 30.32
C ASP A 468 -30.79 11.53 29.12
N ALA A 469 -31.62 10.65 28.57
CA ALA A 469 -31.31 9.84 27.39
C ALA A 469 -31.35 10.65 26.08
N LEU A 470 -31.81 11.90 26.09
CA LEU A 470 -31.94 12.73 24.89
C LEU A 470 -30.91 13.85 24.87
N VAL A 471 -30.34 14.10 23.70
CA VAL A 471 -29.50 15.27 23.46
C VAL A 471 -30.07 16.05 22.29
N PHE A 472 -30.36 17.33 22.50
CA PHE A 472 -30.84 18.24 21.46
C PHE A 472 -29.73 19.21 21.07
N THR A 473 -29.41 19.31 19.78
CA THR A 473 -28.48 20.32 19.26
C THR A 473 -29.23 21.28 18.34
N LEU A 474 -29.10 22.58 18.61
CA LEU A 474 -29.59 23.64 17.74
C LEU A 474 -28.40 24.51 17.31
N GLY A 475 -28.29 24.80 16.02
CA GLY A 475 -27.20 25.60 15.50
C GLY A 475 -27.58 26.47 14.32
N GLY A 476 -26.78 27.49 14.07
CA GLY A 476 -26.95 28.39 12.95
C GLY A 476 -25.61 28.95 12.49
N ARG A 477 -25.43 29.02 11.17
CA ARG A 477 -24.27 29.65 10.54
C ARG A 477 -24.72 30.70 9.55
N PHE A 478 -24.20 31.91 9.70
CA PHE A 478 -24.39 33.00 8.75
C PHE A 478 -23.07 33.28 8.02
N GLU A 479 -23.12 33.35 6.69
CA GLU A 479 -21.95 33.56 5.83
C GLU A 479 -22.18 34.77 4.91
N SER A 480 -21.21 35.67 4.85
CA SER A 480 -21.11 36.77 3.89
C SER A 480 -19.96 36.48 2.93
N TRP A 481 -20.31 36.31 1.67
CA TRP A 481 -19.38 35.99 0.60
C TRP A 481 -19.18 37.17 -0.35
N ARG A 482 -17.97 37.31 -0.90
CA ARG A 482 -17.62 38.35 -1.88
C ARG A 482 -16.65 37.81 -2.93
N ALA A 483 -16.98 38.01 -4.21
CA ALA A 483 -16.06 37.86 -5.34
C ALA A 483 -15.58 39.23 -5.81
N PHE A 484 -14.28 39.38 -6.04
CA PHE A 484 -13.66 40.67 -6.41
C PHE A 484 -12.29 40.46 -7.09
N ASP A 485 -11.75 41.54 -7.65
CA ASP A 485 -10.47 41.57 -8.38
C ASP A 485 -10.37 40.51 -9.49
N GLY A 486 -11.50 40.07 -10.04
CA GLY A 486 -11.55 39.05 -11.09
C GLY A 486 -11.43 39.63 -12.48
N GLY A 487 -10.75 38.94 -13.39
CA GLY A 487 -10.66 39.36 -14.78
C GLY A 487 -10.01 38.36 -15.70
N LEU A 488 -10.09 38.68 -16.99
CA LEU A 488 -9.46 37.95 -18.09
C LEU A 488 -8.53 38.88 -18.84
N ALA A 489 -7.49 38.32 -19.44
CA ALA A 489 -6.66 39.01 -20.41
C ALA A 489 -6.29 38.09 -21.57
N ARG A 490 -6.14 38.65 -22.77
CA ARG A 490 -5.66 37.95 -23.97
C ARG A 490 -4.94 38.90 -24.92
N LEU A 491 -4.31 38.37 -25.95
CA LEU A 491 -3.92 39.16 -27.11
C LEU A 491 -5.14 39.46 -27.99
N GLY A 492 -5.28 40.73 -28.42
CA GLY A 492 -6.28 41.16 -29.38
C GLY A 492 -6.07 40.55 -30.77
N SER A 493 -7.08 40.68 -31.62
CA SER A 493 -7.03 40.25 -33.03
C SER A 493 -7.49 41.37 -33.97
N GLY A 494 -7.27 41.23 -35.28
CA GLY A 494 -7.64 42.26 -36.26
C GLY A 494 -6.89 43.58 -35.99
N ALA A 495 -7.63 44.69 -35.88
CA ALA A 495 -7.05 46.02 -35.63
C ALA A 495 -6.30 46.14 -34.28
N GLN A 496 -6.54 45.24 -33.33
CA GLN A 496 -5.88 45.20 -32.02
C GLN A 496 -4.87 44.04 -31.90
N ALA A 497 -4.44 43.45 -33.02
CA ALA A 497 -3.51 42.33 -33.03
C ALA A 497 -2.23 42.62 -32.23
N GLY A 498 -1.86 41.67 -31.36
CA GLY A 498 -0.65 41.78 -30.52
C GLY A 498 -0.79 42.69 -29.30
N GLN A 499 -1.86 43.47 -29.17
CA GLN A 499 -2.13 44.27 -27.96
C GLN A 499 -2.67 43.38 -26.84
N ARG A 500 -2.21 43.60 -25.61
CA ARG A 500 -2.73 42.90 -24.43
C ARG A 500 -4.02 43.57 -23.97
N LEU A 501 -5.14 42.91 -24.21
CA LEU A 501 -6.47 43.36 -23.79
C LEU A 501 -6.83 42.71 -22.46
N THR A 502 -7.32 43.50 -21.50
CA THR A 502 -7.73 43.03 -20.18
C THR A 502 -9.12 43.57 -19.85
N ASN A 503 -10.00 42.70 -19.36
CA ASN A 503 -11.33 43.07 -18.90
C ASN A 503 -11.58 42.48 -17.50
N ARG A 504 -12.38 43.17 -16.69
CA ARG A 504 -12.61 42.83 -15.29
C ARG A 504 -14.09 42.56 -15.03
N TYR A 505 -14.33 41.55 -14.22
CA TYR A 505 -15.65 41.26 -13.68
C TYR A 505 -16.00 42.29 -12.61
N ALA A 506 -17.27 42.68 -12.54
CA ALA A 506 -17.77 43.48 -11.43
C ALA A 506 -17.64 42.70 -10.11
N ALA A 507 -17.30 43.40 -9.03
CA ALA A 507 -17.34 42.79 -7.71
C ALA A 507 -18.79 42.48 -7.34
N ARG A 508 -19.02 41.32 -6.72
CA ARG A 508 -20.35 40.89 -6.27
C ARG A 508 -20.26 40.22 -4.90
N GLY A 509 -21.36 40.27 -4.15
CA GLY A 509 -21.48 39.63 -2.86
C GLY A 509 -22.83 38.95 -2.70
N ASP A 510 -22.87 37.98 -1.79
CA ASP A 510 -24.07 37.23 -1.46
C ASP A 510 -23.99 36.77 0.01
N THR A 511 -25.11 36.33 0.57
CA THR A 511 -25.20 35.85 1.95
C THR A 511 -25.96 34.52 2.04
N GLY A 512 -25.68 33.77 3.10
CA GLY A 512 -26.31 32.49 3.37
C GLY A 512 -26.53 32.28 4.85
N PHE A 513 -27.74 31.88 5.23
CA PHE A 513 -28.03 31.36 6.55
C PHE A 513 -28.29 29.85 6.47
N SER A 514 -27.63 29.11 7.34
CA SER A 514 -27.54 27.66 7.30
C SER A 514 -27.93 27.10 8.68
N PRO A 515 -29.23 26.86 8.94
CA PRO A 515 -29.72 26.31 10.21
C PRO A 515 -29.31 24.84 10.38
N LYS A 516 -29.23 24.37 11.62
CA LYS A 516 -28.89 23.01 12.03
C LYS A 516 -29.76 22.60 13.21
N PHE A 517 -30.23 21.37 13.18
CA PHE A 517 -30.93 20.76 14.30
C PHE A 517 -30.61 19.28 14.33
N SER A 518 -30.26 18.74 15.49
CA SER A 518 -30.22 17.29 15.70
C SER A 518 -30.87 16.92 17.03
N VAL A 519 -31.39 15.69 17.08
CA VAL A 519 -31.81 15.04 18.31
C VAL A 519 -31.20 13.65 18.33
N GLU A 520 -30.53 13.32 19.44
CA GLU A 520 -29.93 12.03 19.72
C GLU A 520 -30.67 11.39 20.89
N TRP A 521 -30.92 10.09 20.80
CA TRP A 521 -31.46 9.28 21.87
C TRP A 521 -30.49 8.14 22.18
N HIS A 522 -30.15 7.99 23.45
CA HIS A 522 -29.22 7.00 24.00
C HIS A 522 -29.96 5.99 24.88
N GLY A 523 -30.25 4.82 24.32
CA GLY A 523 -31.00 3.73 24.96
C GLY A 523 -30.14 2.54 25.36
N GLY A 524 -28.91 2.78 25.84
CA GLY A 524 -27.95 1.72 26.16
C GLY A 524 -27.32 1.11 24.91
N GLU A 525 -27.80 -0.07 24.50
CA GLU A 525 -27.33 -0.79 23.31
C GLU A 525 -27.81 -0.13 22.00
N THR A 526 -28.91 0.64 22.06
CA THR A 526 -29.48 1.31 20.88
C THR A 526 -29.27 2.82 20.95
N ASN A 527 -28.76 3.40 19.88
CA ASN A 527 -28.65 4.85 19.69
C ASN A 527 -29.41 5.26 18.43
N VAL A 528 -30.17 6.35 18.52
CA VAL A 528 -30.91 6.92 17.39
C VAL A 528 -30.56 8.40 17.25
N GLN A 529 -30.28 8.86 16.04
CA GLN A 529 -30.01 10.27 15.76
C GLN A 529 -30.80 10.73 14.54
N LEU A 530 -31.57 11.81 14.69
CA LEU A 530 -32.18 12.54 13.58
C LEU A 530 -31.49 13.89 13.44
N SER A 531 -31.01 14.20 12.25
CA SER A 531 -30.30 15.43 11.95
C SER A 531 -30.88 16.12 10.74
N LEU A 532 -31.13 17.43 10.85
CA LEU A 532 -31.68 18.31 9.84
C LEU A 532 -30.74 19.49 9.64
N ALA A 533 -30.45 19.83 8.39
CA ALA A 533 -29.57 20.95 8.09
C ALA A 533 -29.98 21.69 6.81
N GLY A 534 -29.68 22.98 6.76
CA GLY A 534 -29.53 23.70 5.51
C GLY A 534 -28.08 24.15 5.34
N ALA A 535 -27.51 24.12 4.13
CA ALA A 535 -26.16 24.63 3.88
C ALA A 535 -26.07 25.38 2.55
N THR A 536 -25.29 26.47 2.54
CA THR A 536 -25.07 27.32 1.35
C THR A 536 -23.63 27.19 0.87
N ARG A 537 -23.41 26.77 -0.38
CA ARG A 537 -22.09 26.80 -1.02
C ARG A 537 -22.03 27.90 -2.05
N PHE A 538 -21.14 28.85 -1.86
CA PHE A 538 -20.89 29.91 -2.84
C PHE A 538 -20.04 29.42 -4.01
N PRO A 539 -20.18 30.01 -5.22
CA PRO A 539 -19.32 29.69 -6.35
C PRO A 539 -17.84 29.98 -6.03
N THR A 540 -16.96 29.09 -6.47
CA THR A 540 -15.51 29.22 -6.30
C THR A 540 -14.91 30.22 -7.29
N VAL A 541 -13.65 30.63 -7.03
CA VAL A 541 -12.90 31.54 -7.92
C VAL A 541 -12.86 31.01 -9.36
N GLY A 542 -12.57 29.71 -9.54
CA GLY A 542 -12.48 29.05 -10.85
C GLY A 542 -13.81 28.72 -11.49
N GLU A 543 -14.93 28.77 -10.76
CA GLU A 543 -16.27 28.70 -11.34
C GLU A 543 -16.70 30.06 -11.91
N LEU A 544 -16.31 31.16 -11.26
CA LEU A 544 -16.72 32.53 -11.60
C LEU A 544 -15.87 33.17 -12.68
N PHE A 545 -14.55 33.19 -12.47
CA PHE A 545 -13.62 33.91 -13.32
C PHE A 545 -13.04 32.94 -14.33
N GLN A 546 -13.87 32.48 -15.25
CA GLN A 546 -13.50 31.60 -16.36
C GLN A 546 -13.92 32.22 -17.70
N GLY A 547 -13.84 31.45 -18.78
CA GLY A 547 -14.25 31.88 -20.12
C GLY A 547 -13.13 32.56 -20.90
N SER A 548 -13.51 33.39 -21.86
CA SER A 548 -12.60 34.05 -22.80
C SER A 548 -13.06 35.48 -23.12
N LEU A 549 -12.14 36.28 -23.64
CA LEU A 549 -12.48 37.56 -24.26
C LEU A 549 -12.56 37.39 -25.78
N ASN A 550 -13.38 38.18 -26.43
CA ASN A 550 -13.38 38.37 -27.88
C ASN A 550 -12.10 39.07 -28.34
N GLY A 551 -11.89 39.11 -29.66
CA GLY A 551 -10.73 39.75 -30.28
C GLY A 551 -10.58 41.25 -29.96
N ASP A 552 -11.67 41.89 -29.57
CA ASP A 552 -11.79 43.30 -29.19
C ASP A 552 -11.64 43.57 -27.68
N GLY A 553 -11.45 42.50 -26.87
CA GLY A 553 -11.35 42.58 -25.42
C GLY A 553 -12.68 42.58 -24.66
N SER A 554 -13.82 42.52 -25.36
CA SER A 554 -15.13 42.30 -24.73
C SER A 554 -15.28 40.87 -24.21
N PHE A 555 -16.15 40.63 -23.23
CA PHE A 555 -16.40 39.27 -22.73
C PHE A 555 -17.10 38.40 -23.78
N ASN A 556 -16.57 37.20 -24.02
CA ASN A 556 -17.27 36.19 -24.82
C ASN A 556 -18.38 35.54 -23.98
N ARG A 557 -19.63 35.99 -24.18
CA ARG A 557 -20.82 35.54 -23.45
C ARG A 557 -21.14 34.06 -23.63
N ASP A 558 -20.61 33.40 -24.67
CA ASP A 558 -20.83 31.97 -24.89
C ASP A 558 -19.83 31.08 -24.12
N SER A 559 -18.84 31.66 -23.44
CA SER A 559 -17.74 30.93 -22.80
C SER A 559 -17.81 30.84 -21.28
N PHE A 560 -18.81 31.46 -20.64
CA PHE A 560 -19.01 31.41 -19.18
C PHE A 560 -20.42 31.87 -18.80
N ASP A 561 -20.82 31.61 -17.55
CA ASP A 561 -22.05 32.14 -16.97
C ASP A 561 -21.70 33.16 -15.86
N PRO A 562 -21.93 34.48 -16.06
CA PRO A 562 -21.68 35.49 -15.03
C PRO A 562 -22.63 35.40 -13.83
N ASN A 563 -23.76 34.71 -13.98
CA ASN A 563 -24.89 34.76 -13.07
C ASN A 563 -24.99 33.54 -12.16
N LEU A 564 -23.91 32.76 -12.03
CA LEU A 564 -23.88 31.59 -11.15
C LEU A 564 -24.39 31.94 -9.75
N ARG A 565 -25.44 31.25 -9.30
CA ARG A 565 -26.05 31.39 -7.97
C ARG A 565 -25.41 30.42 -6.98
N PRO A 566 -25.36 30.75 -5.66
CA PRO A 566 -24.93 29.80 -4.64
C PRO A 566 -25.80 28.55 -4.60
N GLU A 567 -25.20 27.39 -4.38
CA GLU A 567 -25.93 26.15 -4.15
C GLU A 567 -26.57 26.19 -2.76
N ARG A 568 -27.85 25.85 -2.64
CA ARG A 568 -28.56 25.80 -1.36
C ARG A 568 -29.10 24.39 -1.13
N SER A 569 -28.57 23.74 -0.11
CA SER A 569 -28.93 22.37 0.27
C SER A 569 -29.89 22.36 1.46
N ARG A 570 -30.80 21.38 1.44
CA ARG A 570 -31.62 20.96 2.58
C ARG A 570 -31.41 19.48 2.77
N ASP A 571 -31.08 19.09 3.99
CA ASP A 571 -30.52 17.79 4.33
C ASP A 571 -31.25 17.21 5.53
N ALA A 572 -31.48 15.90 5.48
CA ALA A 572 -32.01 15.11 6.59
C ALA A 572 -31.27 13.77 6.66
N ASN A 573 -30.96 13.31 7.87
CA ASN A 573 -30.34 12.02 8.12
C ASN A 573 -30.91 11.39 9.39
N LEU A 574 -31.40 10.17 9.28
CA LEU A 574 -31.82 9.35 10.41
C LEU A 574 -30.83 8.18 10.54
N VAL A 575 -30.16 8.08 11.67
CA VAL A 575 -29.22 7.01 11.98
C VAL A 575 -29.76 6.20 13.15
N VAL A 576 -29.69 4.88 13.04
CA VAL A 576 -30.02 3.93 14.11
C VAL A 576 -28.86 2.96 14.23
N ALA A 577 -28.19 2.95 15.38
CA ALA A 577 -27.15 1.98 15.70
C ALA A 577 -27.58 1.08 16.85
N HIS A 578 -27.33 -0.21 16.73
CA HIS A 578 -27.56 -1.19 17.79
C HIS A 578 -26.32 -2.06 17.97
N ASP A 579 -25.87 -2.21 19.21
CA ASP A 579 -24.70 -3.00 19.59
C ASP A 579 -25.14 -4.34 20.20
N PHE A 580 -24.92 -5.44 19.49
CA PHE A 580 -25.20 -6.81 19.95
C PHE A 580 -23.96 -7.44 20.62
N GLY A 581 -22.96 -6.65 21.02
CA GLY A 581 -21.69 -7.10 21.59
C GLY A 581 -20.64 -7.40 20.52
N THR A 582 -20.68 -8.59 19.92
CA THR A 582 -19.71 -8.96 18.86
C THR A 582 -20.09 -8.42 17.48
N LEU A 583 -21.31 -7.93 17.32
CA LEU A 583 -21.83 -7.35 16.08
C LEU A 583 -22.49 -6.01 16.41
N LYS A 584 -22.06 -4.94 15.75
CA LYS A 584 -22.76 -3.66 15.74
C LYS A 584 -23.34 -3.42 14.35
N LEU A 585 -24.63 -3.11 14.31
CA LEU A 585 -25.33 -2.72 13.08
C LEU A 585 -25.69 -1.25 13.15
N THR A 586 -25.37 -0.51 12.09
CA THR A 586 -25.79 0.89 11.92
C THR A 586 -26.56 1.05 10.62
N GLY A 587 -27.83 1.45 10.71
CA GLY A 587 -28.64 1.86 9.59
C GLY A 587 -28.66 3.38 9.46
N SER A 588 -28.63 3.89 8.24
CA SER A 588 -28.73 5.32 7.94
C SER A 588 -29.67 5.56 6.77
N ALA A 589 -30.69 6.39 6.95
CA ALA A 589 -31.57 6.88 5.91
C ALA A 589 -31.33 8.37 5.69
N PHE A 590 -31.00 8.77 4.46
CA PHE A 590 -30.65 10.16 4.16
C PHE A 590 -31.46 10.74 3.01
N TRP A 591 -31.65 12.05 3.05
CA TRP A 591 -32.30 12.84 2.00
C TRP A 591 -31.57 14.16 1.85
N GLN A 592 -31.29 14.57 0.62
CA GLN A 592 -30.71 15.86 0.30
C GLN A 592 -31.40 16.43 -0.95
N ARG A 593 -31.78 17.71 -0.90
CA ARG A 593 -32.23 18.49 -2.04
C ARG A 593 -31.32 19.70 -2.19
N VAL A 594 -30.76 19.87 -3.37
CA VAL A 594 -29.89 21.01 -3.67
C VAL A 594 -30.51 21.85 -4.77
N ASP A 595 -30.88 23.07 -4.41
CA ASP A 595 -31.26 24.12 -5.33
C ASP A 595 -29.99 24.76 -5.93
N ASP A 596 -30.07 25.18 -7.19
CA ASP A 596 -28.99 25.89 -7.88
C ASP A 596 -27.67 25.11 -7.96
N THR A 597 -27.73 23.79 -8.18
CA THR A 597 -26.54 22.94 -8.29
C THR A 597 -25.59 23.44 -9.39
N ILE A 598 -24.38 23.87 -9.04
CA ILE A 598 -23.36 24.32 -10.00
C ILE A 598 -22.68 23.08 -10.59
N PHE A 599 -22.82 22.94 -11.90
CA PHE A 599 -22.29 21.79 -12.64
C PHE A 599 -21.68 22.25 -13.95
N SER A 600 -20.50 21.72 -14.30
CA SER A 600 -19.92 21.89 -15.63
C SER A 600 -20.37 20.76 -16.51
N PHE A 601 -21.01 21.08 -17.63
CA PHE A 601 -21.33 20.07 -18.64
C PHE A 601 -21.12 20.62 -20.05
N VAL A 602 -20.87 19.68 -20.96
CA VAL A 602 -20.72 19.92 -22.38
C VAL A 602 -22.13 20.01 -22.97
N GLY A 603 -22.56 21.22 -23.33
CA GLY A 603 -23.88 21.48 -23.89
C GLY A 603 -23.79 22.34 -25.15
N PHE A 604 -24.86 22.39 -25.93
CA PHE A 604 -24.94 23.31 -27.06
C PHE A 604 -25.29 24.71 -26.56
N ASN A 605 -24.58 25.73 -27.01
CA ASN A 605 -24.99 27.11 -26.82
C ASN A 605 -26.21 27.42 -27.73
N GLN A 606 -26.75 28.63 -27.61
CA GLN A 606 -27.87 29.13 -28.41
C GLN A 606 -27.67 29.07 -29.94
N ASN A 607 -26.43 28.84 -30.40
CA ASN A 607 -26.05 28.72 -31.80
C ASN A 607 -25.76 27.27 -32.22
N GLY A 608 -26.09 26.27 -31.39
CA GLY A 608 -25.81 24.86 -31.69
C GLY A 608 -24.34 24.47 -31.58
N ILE A 609 -23.50 25.28 -30.92
CA ILE A 609 -22.07 25.02 -30.74
C ILE A 609 -21.83 24.40 -29.36
N THR A 610 -21.12 23.29 -29.33
CA THR A 610 -20.72 22.60 -28.10
C THR A 610 -19.78 23.49 -27.25
N THR A 611 -20.22 23.85 -26.05
CA THR A 611 -19.46 24.63 -25.05
C THR A 611 -19.46 23.91 -23.71
N SER A 612 -18.37 24.03 -22.94
CA SER A 612 -18.19 23.39 -21.64
C SER A 612 -18.03 24.45 -20.56
N ASN A 613 -19.13 24.89 -19.96
CA ASN A 613 -19.15 25.98 -18.98
C ASN A 613 -19.88 25.52 -17.71
N TYR A 614 -19.56 26.11 -16.55
CA TYR A 614 -20.37 25.92 -15.35
C TYR A 614 -21.71 26.64 -15.49
N LYS A 615 -22.79 25.96 -15.10
CA LYS A 615 -24.15 26.51 -15.02
C LYS A 615 -24.85 26.00 -13.75
N ASN A 616 -25.89 26.70 -13.31
CA ASN A 616 -26.79 26.16 -12.29
C ASN A 616 -27.78 25.18 -12.94
N ILE A 617 -27.96 24.02 -12.30
CA ILE A 617 -29.09 23.11 -12.47
C ILE A 617 -30.10 23.49 -11.39
N ASP A 618 -31.33 23.81 -11.78
CA ASP A 618 -32.31 24.42 -10.86
C ASP A 618 -32.53 23.58 -9.60
N ARG A 619 -32.68 22.26 -9.74
CA ARG A 619 -32.87 21.38 -8.58
C ARG A 619 -32.39 19.96 -8.82
N THR A 620 -31.56 19.47 -7.89
CA THR A 620 -31.24 18.05 -7.75
C THR A 620 -31.79 17.50 -6.44
N ARG A 621 -32.08 16.21 -6.40
CA ARG A 621 -32.54 15.51 -5.20
C ARG A 621 -31.90 14.15 -5.14
N GLN A 622 -31.49 13.76 -3.95
CA GLN A 622 -31.11 12.40 -3.63
C GLN A 622 -31.72 11.92 -2.33
N TYR A 623 -31.94 10.62 -2.24
CA TYR A 623 -32.18 9.92 -0.99
C TYR A 623 -31.60 8.51 -1.09
N GLY A 624 -31.33 7.92 0.07
CA GLY A 624 -30.73 6.60 0.12
C GLY A 624 -30.86 5.94 1.48
N LEU A 625 -30.55 4.64 1.47
CA LEU A 625 -30.50 3.79 2.63
C LEU A 625 -29.13 3.15 2.68
N GLU A 626 -28.53 3.12 3.85
CA GLU A 626 -27.21 2.58 4.10
C GLU A 626 -27.28 1.65 5.32
N LEU A 627 -26.69 0.46 5.21
CA LEU A 627 -26.53 -0.48 6.32
C LEU A 627 -25.05 -0.79 6.47
N ILE A 628 -24.55 -0.69 7.70
CA ILE A 628 -23.15 -0.86 8.07
C ILE A 628 -23.08 -1.92 9.17
N ALA A 629 -22.19 -2.89 9.00
CA ALA A 629 -21.95 -3.96 9.93
C ALA A 629 -20.48 -3.92 10.37
N GLU A 630 -20.27 -3.84 11.69
CA GLU A 630 -18.97 -4.00 12.33
C GLU A 630 -19.05 -5.25 13.19
N ALA A 631 -18.28 -6.27 12.86
CA ALA A 631 -18.33 -7.54 13.55
C ALA A 631 -16.94 -8.01 13.93
N ARG A 632 -16.83 -8.56 15.15
CA ARG A 632 -15.59 -9.05 15.76
C ARG A 632 -15.74 -10.54 16.04
N ASP A 633 -14.65 -11.30 15.89
CA ASP A 633 -14.62 -12.74 16.19
C ASP A 633 -15.73 -13.58 15.51
N ILE A 634 -16.02 -13.32 14.24
CA ILE A 634 -17.13 -13.93 13.49
C ILE A 634 -16.84 -15.41 13.24
N GLY A 635 -17.51 -16.29 13.97
CA GLY A 635 -17.41 -17.75 13.82
C GLY A 635 -16.07 -18.35 14.29
N VAL A 636 -14.97 -17.61 14.15
CA VAL A 636 -13.62 -17.97 14.63
C VAL A 636 -12.98 -16.75 15.26
N ARG A 637 -12.28 -16.96 16.39
CA ARG A 637 -11.54 -15.89 17.09
C ARG A 637 -10.48 -15.26 16.17
N GLY A 638 -10.40 -13.94 16.19
CA GLY A 638 -9.53 -13.11 15.37
C GLY A 638 -10.06 -12.79 13.97
N LEU A 639 -11.29 -13.20 13.61
CA LEU A 639 -11.92 -12.88 12.33
C LEU A 639 -12.88 -11.68 12.46
N ASP A 640 -12.46 -10.54 11.93
CA ASP A 640 -13.19 -9.29 11.99
C ASP A 640 -13.72 -8.87 10.61
N LEU A 641 -14.88 -8.24 10.56
CA LEU A 641 -15.50 -7.69 9.36
C LEU A 641 -15.94 -6.25 9.59
N ASP A 642 -15.55 -5.35 8.70
CA ASP A 642 -16.26 -4.08 8.51
C ASP A 642 -16.87 -4.11 7.11
N ALA A 643 -18.19 -3.95 6.99
CA ALA A 643 -18.90 -4.01 5.72
C ALA A 643 -20.04 -2.99 5.65
N ASN A 644 -20.35 -2.52 4.46
CA ASN A 644 -21.51 -1.67 4.21
C ASN A 644 -22.14 -1.93 2.86
N ILE A 645 -23.41 -1.61 2.78
CA ILE A 645 -24.23 -1.59 1.56
C ILE A 645 -25.07 -0.32 1.56
N ALA A 646 -24.99 0.43 0.47
CA ALA A 646 -25.76 1.65 0.27
C ALA A 646 -26.57 1.56 -1.03
N TRP A 647 -27.83 1.99 -0.95
CA TRP A 647 -28.72 2.22 -2.08
C TRP A 647 -29.02 3.72 -2.20
N ILE A 648 -28.86 4.28 -3.40
CA ILE A 648 -28.95 5.72 -3.66
C ILE A 648 -29.81 5.99 -4.92
N ASP A 649 -30.86 6.80 -4.78
CA ASP A 649 -31.59 7.41 -5.90
C ASP A 649 -31.23 8.90 -5.95
N SER A 650 -30.39 9.29 -6.91
CA SER A 650 -30.03 10.69 -7.17
C SER A 650 -30.52 11.11 -8.55
N ARG A 651 -31.27 12.21 -8.64
CA ARG A 651 -31.91 12.68 -9.88
C ARG A 651 -31.85 14.19 -10.05
N THR A 652 -31.80 14.61 -11.30
CA THR A 652 -32.18 15.98 -11.70
C THR A 652 -33.70 16.09 -11.62
N VAL A 653 -34.20 16.98 -10.76
CA VAL A 653 -35.64 17.17 -10.54
C VAL A 653 -36.21 18.23 -11.46
N ARG A 654 -35.47 19.33 -11.63
CA ARG A 654 -35.84 20.44 -12.52
C ARG A 654 -34.59 21.05 -13.12
N ASN A 655 -34.64 21.37 -14.40
CA ASN A 655 -33.58 22.06 -15.13
C ASN A 655 -34.15 22.73 -16.38
N ASP A 656 -34.66 23.94 -16.24
CA ASP A 656 -35.31 24.70 -17.31
C ASP A 656 -34.34 24.95 -18.48
N ALA A 657 -33.03 25.08 -18.19
CA ALA A 657 -31.99 25.26 -19.19
C ALA A 657 -31.65 23.98 -20.00
N ALA A 658 -32.02 22.80 -19.49
CA ALA A 658 -31.89 21.54 -20.21
C ALA A 658 -32.95 20.52 -19.75
N PRO A 659 -34.22 20.68 -20.19
CA PRO A 659 -35.34 19.87 -19.71
C PRO A 659 -35.20 18.37 -19.96
N ALA A 660 -34.42 17.97 -20.97
CA ALA A 660 -34.10 16.57 -21.26
C ALA A 660 -33.34 15.86 -20.12
N ALA A 661 -32.76 16.61 -19.17
CA ALA A 661 -32.12 16.05 -17.99
C ALA A 661 -33.13 15.71 -16.86
N GLU A 662 -34.36 16.22 -16.91
CA GLU A 662 -35.33 16.06 -15.83
C GLU A 662 -35.78 14.60 -15.68
N GLY A 663 -35.82 14.11 -14.43
CA GLY A 663 -36.14 12.73 -14.11
C GLY A 663 -34.99 11.74 -14.32
N VAL A 664 -33.88 12.17 -14.93
CA VAL A 664 -32.70 11.34 -15.20
C VAL A 664 -31.83 11.21 -13.95
N GLN A 665 -31.22 10.03 -13.78
CA GLN A 665 -30.24 9.78 -12.71
C GLN A 665 -29.02 10.68 -12.88
N PHE A 666 -28.63 11.35 -11.80
CA PHE A 666 -27.51 12.29 -11.82
C PHE A 666 -26.18 11.56 -12.11
N PRO A 667 -25.25 12.15 -12.89
CA PRO A 667 -24.06 11.45 -13.38
C PRO A 667 -23.12 10.95 -12.29
N ARG A 668 -22.43 9.84 -12.54
CA ARG A 668 -21.34 9.26 -11.72
C ARG A 668 -21.70 8.86 -10.29
N ILE A 669 -22.98 8.87 -9.93
CA ILE A 669 -23.47 8.35 -8.65
C ILE A 669 -24.06 6.96 -8.90
N PRO A 670 -23.42 5.87 -8.41
CA PRO A 670 -23.94 4.51 -8.57
C PRO A 670 -25.22 4.33 -7.74
N ARG A 671 -26.12 3.44 -8.18
CA ARG A 671 -27.34 3.13 -7.40
C ARG A 671 -27.05 2.26 -6.20
N TRP A 672 -26.12 1.34 -6.34
CA TRP A 672 -25.62 0.48 -5.27
C TRP A 672 -24.11 0.66 -5.12
N ARG A 673 -23.67 0.82 -3.87
CA ARG A 673 -22.26 0.86 -3.47
C ARG A 673 -22.07 -0.07 -2.26
N LEU A 674 -21.10 -0.97 -2.35
CA LEU A 674 -20.75 -1.90 -1.27
C LEU A 674 -19.25 -1.83 -1.05
N ASN A 675 -18.83 -1.68 0.20
CA ASN A 675 -17.44 -1.82 0.60
C ASN A 675 -17.35 -2.82 1.76
N ALA A 676 -16.33 -3.66 1.77
CA ALA A 676 -16.07 -4.57 2.88
C ALA A 676 -14.57 -4.79 3.10
N ASN A 677 -14.19 -5.10 4.34
CA ASN A 677 -12.84 -5.47 4.74
C ASN A 677 -12.92 -6.58 5.80
N LEU A 678 -12.56 -7.79 5.39
CA LEU A 678 -12.44 -8.96 6.25
C LEU A 678 -10.99 -9.10 6.70
N ARG A 679 -10.73 -9.16 8.00
CA ARG A 679 -9.40 -9.22 8.62
C ARG A 679 -9.31 -10.45 9.51
N TYR A 680 -8.29 -11.27 9.32
CA TYR A 680 -8.07 -12.48 10.10
C TYR A 680 -6.69 -12.47 10.78
N GLN A 681 -6.69 -12.49 12.11
CA GLN A 681 -5.49 -12.65 12.92
C GLN A 681 -5.07 -14.13 12.98
N VAL A 682 -4.42 -14.60 11.91
CA VAL A 682 -3.98 -16.00 11.73
C VAL A 682 -3.10 -16.48 12.89
N THR A 683 -2.20 -15.63 13.37
CA THR A 683 -1.39 -15.81 14.58
C THR A 683 -1.22 -14.45 15.25
N PRO A 684 -0.76 -14.32 16.51
CA PRO A 684 -0.54 -13.00 17.13
C PRO A 684 0.37 -12.04 16.34
N ARG A 685 1.18 -12.57 15.41
CA ARG A 685 2.12 -11.81 14.59
C ARG A 685 1.73 -11.70 13.11
N VAL A 686 0.72 -12.45 12.65
CA VAL A 686 0.33 -12.49 11.23
C VAL A 686 -1.15 -12.12 11.08
N LEU A 687 -1.41 -11.05 10.33
CA LEU A 687 -2.74 -10.60 9.94
C LEU A 687 -2.91 -10.75 8.44
N ALA A 688 -3.93 -11.48 8.01
CA ALA A 688 -4.38 -11.54 6.63
C ALA A 688 -5.65 -10.70 6.46
N SER A 689 -5.87 -10.16 5.26
CA SER A 689 -7.07 -9.37 4.98
C SER A 689 -7.50 -9.49 3.52
N ILE A 690 -8.81 -9.47 3.32
CA ILE A 690 -9.48 -9.40 2.02
C ILE A 690 -10.42 -8.20 2.06
N GLY A 691 -10.23 -7.26 1.15
CA GLY A 691 -11.15 -6.16 0.97
C GLY A 691 -11.89 -6.23 -0.36
N MET A 692 -13.10 -5.68 -0.38
CA MET A 692 -14.00 -5.68 -1.52
C MET A 692 -14.57 -4.29 -1.74
N ARG A 693 -14.63 -3.88 -3.01
CA ARG A 693 -15.38 -2.69 -3.46
C ARG A 693 -16.24 -3.07 -4.65
N TYR A 694 -17.51 -2.72 -4.58
CA TYR A 694 -18.46 -2.91 -5.65
C TYR A 694 -19.30 -1.64 -5.85
N ALA A 695 -19.45 -1.21 -7.10
CA ALA A 695 -20.35 -0.12 -7.45
C ALA A 695 -21.01 -0.38 -8.80
N THR A 696 -22.34 -0.32 -8.82
CA THR A 696 -23.12 -0.47 -10.06
C THR A 696 -22.83 0.63 -11.08
N ARG A 697 -22.96 0.31 -12.38
CA ARG A 697 -22.70 1.27 -13.47
C ARG A 697 -23.61 2.51 -13.41
N PRO A 698 -23.07 3.73 -13.18
CA PRO A 698 -23.85 4.96 -13.20
C PRO A 698 -24.01 5.54 -14.62
N ASN A 699 -24.73 6.66 -14.75
CA ASN A 699 -24.72 7.46 -15.97
C ASN A 699 -23.39 8.23 -16.11
N THR A 700 -22.89 8.37 -17.34
CA THR A 700 -21.69 9.19 -17.62
C THR A 700 -22.04 10.67 -17.80
N ASP A 701 -23.19 10.94 -18.44
CA ASP A 701 -23.68 12.25 -18.82
C ASP A 701 -25.00 12.60 -18.12
N LEU A 702 -25.34 13.89 -18.14
CA LEU A 702 -26.53 14.45 -17.49
C LEU A 702 -27.84 13.96 -18.12
N PHE A 703 -27.82 13.55 -19.39
CA PHE A 703 -28.99 13.09 -20.13
C PHE A 703 -29.20 11.58 -20.06
N GLY A 704 -28.28 10.83 -19.43
CA GLY A 704 -28.37 9.37 -19.29
C GLY A 704 -28.26 8.61 -20.61
N THR A 705 -27.70 9.25 -21.64
CA THR A 705 -27.55 8.69 -22.98
C THR A 705 -26.25 7.90 -23.15
N GLN A 706 -25.28 8.10 -22.25
CA GLN A 706 -23.93 7.54 -22.34
C GLN A 706 -23.67 6.56 -21.20
N ARG A 707 -23.67 5.27 -21.52
CA ARG A 707 -23.39 4.16 -20.61
C ARG A 707 -22.58 3.07 -21.31
N GLY A 708 -21.45 2.67 -20.72
CA GLY A 708 -20.53 1.68 -21.30
C GLY A 708 -19.36 1.37 -20.36
N ASP A 709 -18.49 0.44 -20.76
CA ASP A 709 -17.34 -0.03 -19.96
C ASP A 709 -16.00 0.17 -20.68
N THR A 710 -15.86 1.33 -21.31
CA THR A 710 -14.62 1.70 -22.02
C THR A 710 -14.25 3.16 -21.78
N PHE A 711 -13.13 3.60 -22.36
CA PHE A 711 -12.61 4.96 -22.24
C PHE A 711 -13.70 6.02 -22.50
N GLY A 712 -13.77 7.03 -21.64
CA GLY A 712 -14.78 8.08 -21.67
C GLY A 712 -16.01 7.80 -20.81
N TYR A 713 -16.36 6.53 -20.56
CA TYR A 713 -17.50 6.18 -19.70
C TYR A 713 -17.15 6.10 -18.21
N THR A 714 -18.19 6.11 -17.37
CA THR A 714 -18.10 5.62 -15.99
C THR A 714 -18.74 4.23 -15.91
N SER A 715 -17.94 3.21 -15.60
CA SER A 715 -18.34 1.80 -15.66
C SER A 715 -18.84 1.28 -14.31
N GLU A 716 -19.27 0.03 -14.32
CA GLU A 716 -19.31 -0.79 -13.10
C GLU A 716 -17.89 -0.98 -12.54
N LEU A 717 -17.77 -1.15 -11.22
CA LEU A 717 -16.50 -1.41 -10.54
C LEU A 717 -16.66 -2.63 -9.65
N PHE A 718 -15.79 -3.63 -9.81
CA PHE A 718 -15.63 -4.72 -8.86
C PHE A 718 -14.16 -5.02 -8.59
N ALA A 719 -13.69 -4.66 -7.40
CA ALA A 719 -12.31 -4.88 -6.98
C ALA A 719 -12.25 -5.73 -5.70
N LEU A 720 -11.44 -6.80 -5.76
CA LEU A 720 -11.02 -7.57 -4.59
C LEU A 720 -9.54 -7.29 -4.34
N ASP A 721 -9.19 -6.97 -3.10
CA ASP A 721 -7.82 -6.69 -2.70
C ASP A 721 -7.43 -7.66 -1.58
N ALA A 722 -6.15 -8.05 -1.53
CA ALA A 722 -5.62 -8.95 -0.52
C ALA A 722 -4.35 -8.37 0.09
N LYS A 723 -4.15 -8.58 1.40
CA LYS A 723 -2.93 -8.17 2.10
C LYS A 723 -2.58 -9.10 3.25
N VAL A 724 -1.29 -9.35 3.42
CA VAL A 724 -0.72 -10.03 4.59
C VAL A 724 0.27 -9.10 5.27
N ASN A 725 0.15 -8.95 6.58
CA ASN A 725 1.11 -8.28 7.44
C ASN A 725 1.74 -9.29 8.39
N TRP A 726 3.05 -9.23 8.51
CA TRP A 726 3.83 -10.02 9.43
C TRP A 726 4.68 -9.11 10.32
N LYS A 727 4.33 -9.05 11.60
CA LYS A 727 5.14 -8.44 12.66
C LYS A 727 6.25 -9.43 13.03
N MET A 728 7.44 -9.28 12.45
CA MET A 728 8.55 -10.21 12.76
C MET A 728 9.09 -9.95 14.17
N THR A 729 9.18 -8.67 14.53
CA THR A 729 9.49 -8.16 15.87
C THR A 729 8.53 -7.01 16.19
N ASP A 730 8.62 -6.44 17.38
CA ASP A 730 7.79 -5.30 17.77
C ASP A 730 8.13 -4.02 16.97
N ASN A 731 9.34 -3.96 16.41
CA ASN A 731 9.88 -2.81 15.68
C ASN A 731 9.98 -3.04 14.16
N PHE A 732 9.80 -4.28 13.70
CA PHE A 732 9.95 -4.64 12.28
C PHE A 732 8.71 -5.36 11.74
N ARG A 733 8.09 -4.74 10.73
CA ARG A 733 6.91 -5.25 10.03
C ARG A 733 7.20 -5.41 8.55
N LEU A 734 6.90 -6.60 8.02
CA LEU A 734 6.86 -6.86 6.59
C LEU A 734 5.41 -6.99 6.14
N SER A 735 5.08 -6.40 4.99
CA SER A 735 3.77 -6.57 4.37
C SER A 735 3.88 -6.86 2.88
N ALA A 736 2.91 -7.58 2.35
CA ALA A 736 2.74 -7.81 0.94
C ALA A 736 1.25 -7.83 0.61
N GLY A 737 0.89 -7.23 -0.52
CA GLY A 737 -0.50 -7.21 -0.94
C GLY A 737 -0.68 -7.04 -2.44
N VAL A 738 -1.92 -7.25 -2.87
CA VAL A 738 -2.39 -7.15 -4.24
C VAL A 738 -3.69 -6.36 -4.22
N ASP A 739 -3.75 -5.29 -5.00
CA ASP A 739 -5.02 -4.61 -5.31
C ASP A 739 -5.56 -5.12 -6.64
N ASN A 740 -6.90 -5.18 -6.75
CA ASN A 740 -7.62 -5.62 -7.94
C ASN A 740 -7.19 -7.02 -8.39
N LEU A 741 -7.29 -8.00 -7.50
CA LEU A 741 -6.98 -9.42 -7.71
C LEU A 741 -7.73 -9.99 -8.93
N THR A 742 -8.97 -9.54 -9.13
CA THR A 742 -9.85 -9.87 -10.27
C THR A 742 -9.33 -9.31 -11.59
N ASN A 743 -8.47 -8.28 -11.55
CA ASN A 743 -7.98 -7.54 -12.69
C ASN A 743 -9.13 -6.94 -13.52
N ASP A 744 -10.17 -6.47 -12.83
CA ASP A 744 -11.30 -5.75 -13.41
C ASP A 744 -10.81 -4.46 -14.07
N ARG A 745 -11.41 -4.13 -15.22
CA ARG A 745 -11.03 -2.96 -16.04
C ARG A 745 -12.13 -1.92 -15.95
N ALA A 746 -12.21 -1.28 -14.79
CA ALA A 746 -13.17 -0.23 -14.52
C ALA A 746 -12.70 1.15 -15.02
N TRP A 747 -13.67 2.05 -15.22
CA TRP A 747 -13.48 3.37 -15.82
C TRP A 747 -14.24 4.45 -15.04
N VAL A 748 -13.60 5.61 -14.92
CA VAL A 748 -14.21 6.86 -14.46
C VAL A 748 -13.75 7.99 -15.39
N TYR A 749 -14.19 7.85 -16.64
CA TYR A 749 -13.65 8.47 -17.85
C TYR A 749 -12.26 7.94 -18.23
N HIS A 750 -11.34 7.89 -17.27
CA HIS A 750 -10.01 7.28 -17.37
C HIS A 750 -10.02 5.87 -16.76
N PRO A 751 -9.08 4.98 -17.13
CA PRO A 751 -9.01 3.65 -16.53
C PRO A 751 -8.62 3.75 -15.05
N TYR A 752 -9.22 2.91 -14.22
CA TYR A 752 -8.66 2.59 -12.91
C TYR A 752 -7.40 1.74 -13.07
N PRO A 753 -6.52 1.67 -12.04
CA PRO A 753 -5.40 0.74 -12.04
C PRO A 753 -5.86 -0.70 -12.27
N GLN A 754 -5.14 -1.41 -13.14
CA GLN A 754 -5.30 -2.86 -13.23
C GLN A 754 -4.68 -3.53 -11.99
N ARG A 755 -4.58 -4.87 -11.98
CA ARG A 755 -4.02 -5.59 -10.84
C ARG A 755 -2.63 -5.06 -10.48
N SER A 756 -2.51 -4.60 -9.24
CA SER A 756 -1.30 -3.92 -8.75
C SER A 756 -0.73 -4.66 -7.55
N PHE A 757 0.58 -4.81 -7.50
CA PHE A 757 1.29 -5.52 -6.45
C PHE A 757 2.08 -4.54 -5.59
N LEU A 758 1.93 -4.69 -4.29
CA LEU A 758 2.74 -4.05 -3.27
C LEU A 758 3.88 -5.01 -2.88
N ARG A 759 4.99 -4.98 -3.64
CA ARG A 759 6.13 -5.90 -3.48
C ARG A 759 7.50 -5.30 -3.89
N TRP A 760 8.54 -5.80 -3.22
CA TRP A 760 9.95 -5.41 -3.29
C TRP A 760 10.78 -6.01 -4.44
N PHE A 761 10.19 -6.29 -5.60
CA PHE A 761 10.80 -7.18 -6.61
C PHE A 761 12.23 -6.80 -7.04
N ARG A 762 12.53 -5.51 -7.24
CA ARG A 762 13.88 -5.05 -7.61
C ARG A 762 14.88 -5.11 -6.46
N ALA A 763 14.43 -4.90 -5.23
CA ALA A 763 15.29 -5.05 -4.06
C ALA A 763 15.69 -6.52 -3.87
N VAL A 764 14.72 -7.45 -3.98
CA VAL A 764 14.99 -8.89 -3.91
C VAL A 764 15.98 -9.33 -5.00
N TRP A 765 15.85 -8.83 -6.23
CA TRP A 765 16.83 -9.13 -7.29
C TRP A 765 18.25 -8.61 -6.97
N ARG A 766 18.38 -7.36 -6.49
CA ARG A 766 19.69 -6.78 -6.13
C ARG A 766 20.29 -7.52 -4.94
N TRP A 767 19.50 -7.84 -3.93
CA TRP A 767 19.93 -8.55 -2.73
C TRP A 767 20.35 -9.97 -3.07
N HIS A 768 19.57 -10.68 -3.89
CA HIS A 768 19.94 -12.00 -4.41
C HIS A 768 21.26 -11.94 -5.19
N PHE A 769 21.46 -10.94 -6.05
CA PHE A 769 22.72 -10.79 -6.77
C PHE A 769 23.92 -10.56 -5.83
N TYR A 770 23.83 -9.61 -4.89
CA TYR A 770 24.94 -9.31 -3.98
C TYR A 770 25.21 -10.42 -2.97
N ALA A 771 24.16 -11.03 -2.40
CA ALA A 771 24.30 -12.19 -1.53
C ALA A 771 24.85 -13.40 -2.30
N GLY A 772 24.52 -13.55 -3.59
CA GLY A 772 25.10 -14.56 -4.47
C GLY A 772 26.61 -14.38 -4.65
N ILE A 773 27.08 -13.15 -4.90
CA ILE A 773 28.53 -12.86 -5.01
C ILE A 773 29.25 -13.21 -3.69
N PHE A 774 28.64 -12.89 -2.55
CA PHE A 774 29.21 -13.20 -1.24
C PHE A 774 29.26 -14.70 -0.94
N CYS A 775 28.20 -15.45 -1.25
CA CYS A 775 28.12 -16.88 -0.92
C CYS A 775 28.91 -17.77 -1.89
N LEU A 776 29.11 -17.33 -3.14
CA LEU A 776 29.76 -18.10 -4.20
C LEU A 776 31.11 -18.73 -3.80
N PRO A 777 32.10 -18.01 -3.23
CA PRO A 777 33.39 -18.61 -2.86
C PRO A 777 33.25 -19.71 -1.81
N PHE A 778 32.34 -19.56 -0.85
CA PHE A 778 32.10 -20.56 0.19
C PHE A 778 31.40 -21.80 -0.36
N ILE A 779 30.36 -21.62 -1.18
CA ILE A 779 29.68 -22.75 -1.82
C ILE A 779 30.65 -23.54 -2.71
N LEU A 780 31.52 -22.84 -3.47
CA LEU A 780 32.53 -23.48 -4.29
C LEU A 780 33.51 -24.30 -3.44
N TRP A 781 34.01 -23.70 -2.36
CA TRP A 781 34.93 -24.35 -1.43
C TRP A 781 34.32 -25.59 -0.77
N LEU A 782 33.09 -25.48 -0.26
CA LEU A 782 32.37 -26.58 0.36
C LEU A 782 32.06 -27.70 -0.64
N SER A 783 31.75 -27.35 -1.88
CA SER A 783 31.51 -28.34 -2.95
C SER A 783 32.77 -29.14 -3.28
N VAL A 784 33.93 -28.48 -3.34
CA VAL A 784 35.21 -29.15 -3.61
C VAL A 784 35.64 -30.04 -2.43
N THR A 785 35.68 -29.49 -1.22
CA THR A 785 36.10 -30.23 -0.02
C THR A 785 35.14 -31.37 0.33
N GLY A 786 33.83 -31.15 0.20
CA GLY A 786 32.82 -32.19 0.39
C GLY A 786 32.90 -33.27 -0.69
N GLY A 787 33.18 -32.89 -1.94
CA GLY A 787 33.44 -33.82 -3.03
C GLY A 787 34.65 -34.71 -2.77
N ILE A 788 35.75 -34.17 -2.24
CA ILE A 788 36.92 -34.96 -1.83
C ILE A 788 36.54 -35.92 -0.69
N TYR A 789 35.82 -35.41 0.32
CA TYR A 789 35.44 -36.20 1.50
C TYR A 789 34.47 -37.36 1.17
N LEU A 790 33.64 -37.21 0.13
CA LEU A 790 32.75 -38.28 -0.36
C LEU A 790 33.54 -39.55 -0.74
N PHE A 791 34.76 -39.39 -1.25
CA PHE A 791 35.63 -40.50 -1.64
C PHE A 791 36.57 -40.96 -0.50
N LYS A 792 36.26 -40.62 0.76
CA LYS A 792 37.06 -41.00 1.94
C LYS A 792 37.42 -42.50 1.97
N PRO A 793 36.48 -43.46 1.81
CA PRO A 793 36.82 -44.89 1.85
C PRO A 793 37.83 -45.29 0.76
N GLN A 794 37.70 -44.74 -0.44
CA GLN A 794 38.57 -45.05 -1.58
C GLN A 794 39.96 -44.44 -1.38
N ILE A 795 40.02 -43.19 -0.90
CA ILE A 795 41.30 -42.48 -0.68
C ILE A 795 42.05 -43.08 0.51
N GLU A 796 41.36 -43.37 1.62
CA GLU A 796 41.97 -44.01 2.79
C GLU A 796 42.36 -45.46 2.50
N GLY A 797 41.53 -46.22 1.77
CA GLY A 797 41.87 -47.58 1.35
C GLY A 797 43.14 -47.61 0.48
N TRP A 798 43.30 -46.63 -0.41
CA TRP A 798 44.53 -46.49 -1.19
C TRP A 798 45.74 -46.06 -0.33
N LEU A 799 45.55 -45.08 0.56
CA LEU A 799 46.62 -44.55 1.42
C LEU A 799 47.12 -45.57 2.45
N TYR A 800 46.22 -46.41 2.97
CA TYR A 800 46.50 -47.37 4.05
C TYR A 800 46.57 -48.83 3.57
N ALA A 801 46.56 -49.07 2.25
CA ALA A 801 46.77 -50.38 1.66
C ALA A 801 48.02 -51.14 2.20
N PRO A 802 49.14 -50.48 2.55
CA PRO A 802 50.29 -51.17 3.16
C PRO A 802 50.01 -51.82 4.52
N TYR A 803 48.90 -51.47 5.19
CA TYR A 803 48.53 -51.99 6.52
C TYR A 803 47.35 -52.96 6.48
N THR A 804 46.84 -53.27 5.29
CA THR A 804 45.86 -54.35 5.05
C THR A 804 46.58 -55.62 4.63
N HIS A 805 46.01 -56.80 4.94
CA HIS A 805 46.61 -58.11 4.60
C HIS A 805 48.05 -58.33 5.11
N VAL A 806 48.39 -57.80 6.29
CA VAL A 806 49.73 -57.89 6.89
C VAL A 806 49.97 -59.22 7.62
N ALA A 807 48.91 -59.90 8.05
CA ALA A 807 49.01 -61.13 8.85
C ALA A 807 48.91 -62.40 8.01
N THR A 808 49.60 -63.45 8.46
CA THR A 808 49.69 -64.73 7.75
C THR A 808 48.52 -65.64 8.13
N PRO A 809 47.77 -66.20 7.17
CA PRO A 809 46.68 -67.13 7.47
C PRO A 809 47.13 -68.32 8.35
N GLY A 810 46.33 -68.67 9.36
CA GLY A 810 46.56 -69.85 10.21
C GLY A 810 47.45 -69.63 11.45
N ARG A 811 48.06 -68.45 11.64
CA ARG A 811 48.79 -68.11 12.87
C ARG A 811 47.87 -67.40 13.87
N PRO A 812 47.86 -67.80 15.17
CA PRO A 812 46.97 -67.18 16.15
C PRO A 812 47.30 -65.70 16.34
N MET A 813 46.26 -64.87 16.44
CA MET A 813 46.40 -63.46 16.80
C MET A 813 46.90 -63.33 18.24
N LEU A 814 47.65 -62.27 18.51
CA LEU A 814 48.03 -61.92 19.88
C LEU A 814 46.77 -61.54 20.68
N ALA A 815 46.81 -61.82 21.97
CA ALA A 815 45.80 -61.31 22.90
C ALA A 815 45.71 -59.78 22.78
N PRO A 816 44.50 -59.18 22.77
CA PRO A 816 44.31 -57.74 22.63
C PRO A 816 45.16 -56.92 23.60
N GLU A 817 45.38 -57.40 24.82
CA GLU A 817 46.25 -56.80 25.84
C GLU A 817 47.68 -56.56 25.35
N LYS A 818 48.26 -57.53 24.63
CA LYS A 818 49.63 -57.43 24.07
C LYS A 818 49.69 -56.44 22.91
N ILE A 819 48.62 -56.37 22.12
CA ILE A 819 48.49 -55.43 21.00
C ILE A 819 48.35 -54.00 21.53
N VAL A 820 47.50 -53.80 22.55
CA VAL A 820 47.33 -52.53 23.25
C VAL A 820 48.64 -52.07 23.88
N ALA A 821 49.34 -52.96 24.59
CA ALA A 821 50.63 -52.64 25.22
C ALA A 821 51.68 -52.18 24.19
N ALA A 822 51.74 -52.84 23.02
CA ALA A 822 52.63 -52.44 21.93
C ALA A 822 52.24 -51.06 21.35
N GLY A 823 50.95 -50.79 21.18
CA GLY A 823 50.44 -49.51 20.70
C GLY A 823 50.69 -48.34 21.65
N THR A 824 50.45 -48.52 22.96
CA THR A 824 50.72 -47.49 23.97
C THR A 824 52.21 -47.29 24.18
N ALA A 825 53.04 -48.33 24.04
CA ALA A 825 54.49 -48.18 24.10
C ALA A 825 55.06 -47.39 22.91
N ALA A 826 54.39 -47.40 21.76
CA ALA A 826 54.77 -46.63 20.57
C ALA A 826 54.64 -45.11 20.76
N VAL A 827 53.77 -44.68 21.67
CA VAL A 827 53.52 -43.27 21.99
C VAL A 827 53.66 -43.08 23.50
N PRO A 828 54.87 -42.78 24.01
CA PRO A 828 55.12 -42.71 25.45
C PRO A 828 54.19 -41.73 26.17
N GLY A 829 53.64 -42.16 27.32
CA GLY A 829 52.71 -41.35 28.11
C GLY A 829 51.26 -41.38 27.62
N SER A 830 50.96 -42.13 26.56
CA SER A 830 49.59 -42.30 26.08
C SER A 830 48.83 -43.44 26.77
N VAL A 831 47.51 -43.33 26.78
CA VAL A 831 46.57 -44.40 27.18
C VAL A 831 45.68 -44.81 26.01
N LEU A 832 45.15 -46.02 26.05
CA LEU A 832 44.24 -46.50 25.00
C LEU A 832 42.92 -45.73 25.05
N HIS A 833 42.59 -45.01 23.99
CA HIS A 833 41.29 -44.36 23.83
C HIS A 833 40.31 -45.24 23.04
N LYS A 834 40.76 -45.88 21.96
CA LYS A 834 39.90 -46.71 21.10
C LYS A 834 40.65 -47.88 20.50
N TYR A 835 40.05 -49.07 20.58
CA TYR A 835 40.47 -50.26 19.85
C TYR A 835 39.54 -50.45 18.64
N VAL A 836 40.07 -50.41 17.43
CA VAL A 836 39.29 -50.62 16.20
C VAL A 836 39.52 -52.05 15.74
N LEU A 837 38.44 -52.82 15.66
CA LEU A 837 38.49 -54.18 15.14
C LEU A 837 38.87 -54.14 13.65
N PRO A 838 39.83 -54.96 13.20
CA PRO A 838 40.20 -55.04 11.80
C PRO A 838 39.02 -55.55 10.95
N GLU A 839 38.88 -55.03 9.74
CA GLU A 839 37.78 -55.41 8.84
C GLU A 839 37.96 -56.83 8.29
N ALA A 840 39.21 -57.24 8.02
CA ALA A 840 39.59 -58.62 7.75
C ALA A 840 40.58 -59.16 8.81
N PRO A 841 40.57 -60.49 9.12
CA PRO A 841 41.43 -61.08 10.15
C PRO A 841 42.94 -60.90 9.91
N ASP A 842 43.33 -60.61 8.67
CA ASP A 842 44.70 -60.40 8.23
C ASP A 842 45.12 -58.92 8.18
N ASP A 843 44.25 -57.97 8.50
CA ASP A 843 44.59 -56.55 8.57
C ASP A 843 45.32 -56.16 9.86
N ALA A 844 46.03 -55.03 9.83
CA ALA A 844 46.58 -54.42 11.03
C ALA A 844 45.47 -53.95 11.98
N VAL A 845 45.66 -54.19 13.28
CA VAL A 845 44.78 -53.63 14.31
C VAL A 845 45.08 -52.15 14.45
N GLN A 846 44.05 -51.31 14.40
CA GLN A 846 44.20 -49.88 14.62
C GLN A 846 43.86 -49.51 16.06
N LEU A 847 44.77 -48.80 16.70
CA LEU A 847 44.60 -48.28 18.05
C LEU A 847 44.61 -46.75 17.98
N LEU A 848 43.68 -46.08 18.64
CA LEU A 848 43.85 -44.68 18.97
C LEU A 848 44.35 -44.62 20.40
N VAL A 849 45.56 -44.08 20.56
CA VAL A 849 46.17 -43.81 21.84
C VAL A 849 46.23 -42.30 22.04
N GLY A 850 45.87 -41.83 23.23
CA GLY A 850 45.79 -40.40 23.53
C GLY A 850 46.67 -40.00 24.70
N ALA A 851 47.15 -38.75 24.65
CA ALA A 851 47.86 -38.09 25.74
C ALA A 851 47.29 -36.67 25.86
N GLY A 852 46.51 -36.40 26.92
CA GLY A 852 45.77 -35.16 27.05
C GLY A 852 44.75 -34.94 25.90
N ALA A 853 44.91 -33.86 25.14
CA ALA A 853 43.99 -33.50 24.05
C ALA A 853 44.40 -34.04 22.67
N GLU A 854 45.59 -34.66 22.58
CA GLU A 854 46.15 -35.19 21.35
C GLU A 854 45.90 -36.70 21.24
N GLU A 855 45.60 -37.16 20.03
CA GLU A 855 45.40 -38.58 19.73
C GLU A 855 46.31 -38.98 18.56
N THR A 856 46.91 -40.15 18.68
CA THR A 856 47.73 -40.77 17.63
C THR A 856 47.11 -42.12 17.27
N ARG A 857 46.91 -42.34 15.98
CA ARG A 857 46.47 -43.63 15.45
C ARG A 857 47.68 -44.50 15.16
N VAL A 858 47.70 -45.69 15.72
CA VAL A 858 48.78 -46.66 15.62
C VAL A 858 48.26 -47.93 14.97
N TRP A 859 48.94 -48.39 13.91
CA TRP A 859 48.66 -49.65 13.24
C TRP A 859 49.61 -50.72 13.80
N VAL A 860 49.05 -51.78 14.37
CA VAL A 860 49.82 -52.86 15.01
C VAL A 860 49.54 -54.17 14.32
N HIS A 861 50.60 -54.89 13.97
CA HIS A 861 50.49 -56.21 13.35
C HIS A 861 49.84 -57.21 14.32
N PRO A 862 48.71 -57.86 13.97
CA PRO A 862 47.89 -58.62 14.93
C PRO A 862 48.58 -59.85 15.52
N GLN A 863 49.51 -60.47 14.79
CA GLN A 863 50.21 -61.70 15.23
C GLN A 863 51.60 -61.47 15.86
N THR A 864 52.27 -60.36 15.54
CA THR A 864 53.66 -60.12 16.00
C THR A 864 53.75 -58.99 17.03
N GLY A 865 52.74 -58.11 17.10
CA GLY A 865 52.77 -56.93 17.96
C GLY A 865 53.69 -55.83 17.44
N LYS A 866 54.27 -55.99 16.24
CA LYS A 866 55.09 -54.96 15.61
C LYS A 866 54.22 -53.76 15.23
N VAL A 867 54.64 -52.57 15.65
CA VAL A 867 54.04 -51.30 15.22
C VAL A 867 54.46 -51.06 13.77
N LEU A 868 53.47 -50.91 12.89
CA LEU A 868 53.67 -50.71 11.46
C LEU A 868 53.71 -49.23 11.10
N GLU A 869 52.89 -48.42 11.76
CA GLU A 869 52.80 -46.97 11.55
C GLU A 869 52.18 -46.29 12.77
N ALA A 870 52.54 -45.03 13.01
CA ALA A 870 51.88 -44.16 13.99
C ALA A 870 51.72 -42.75 13.41
N VAL A 871 50.50 -42.26 13.27
CA VAL A 871 50.20 -40.94 12.70
C VAL A 871 49.31 -40.14 13.67
N PRO A 872 49.63 -38.88 13.98
CA PRO A 872 48.73 -38.00 14.71
C PRO A 872 47.36 -37.92 14.01
N GLU A 873 46.27 -38.11 14.75
CA GLU A 873 44.94 -38.28 14.15
C GLU A 873 44.47 -37.01 13.40
N GLU A 874 44.86 -35.81 13.87
CA GLU A 874 44.52 -34.54 13.21
C GLU A 874 45.31 -34.28 11.92
N ASP A 875 46.47 -34.93 11.72
CA ASP A 875 47.31 -34.79 10.52
C ASP A 875 46.86 -35.70 9.36
N ARG A 876 45.95 -36.64 9.63
CA ARG A 876 45.42 -37.53 8.58
C ARG A 876 44.71 -36.72 7.51
N LEU A 877 45.02 -37.00 6.24
CA LEU A 877 44.51 -36.25 5.09
C LEU A 877 42.98 -36.02 5.14
N MET A 878 42.20 -37.05 5.42
CA MET A 878 40.73 -36.93 5.50
C MET A 878 40.26 -36.15 6.73
N ARG A 879 41.04 -36.12 7.81
CA ARG A 879 40.77 -35.29 8.97
C ARG A 879 41.02 -33.81 8.66
N VAL A 880 42.10 -33.50 7.96
CA VAL A 880 42.38 -32.14 7.46
C VAL A 880 41.29 -31.67 6.49
N VAL A 881 40.88 -32.52 5.53
CA VAL A 881 39.78 -32.20 4.60
C VAL A 881 38.45 -31.98 5.33
N PHE A 882 38.14 -32.80 6.34
CA PHE A 882 36.97 -32.61 7.20
C PHE A 882 36.99 -31.24 7.89
N ARG A 883 38.14 -30.82 8.45
CA ARG A 883 38.30 -29.51 9.08
C ARG A 883 38.25 -28.35 8.08
N LEU A 884 38.79 -28.52 6.88
CA LEU A 884 38.67 -27.52 5.81
C LEU A 884 37.21 -27.35 5.34
N HIS A 885 36.43 -28.43 5.35
CA HIS A 885 35.02 -28.40 4.98
C HIS A 885 34.14 -27.74 6.06
N GLY A 886 34.33 -28.10 7.33
CA GLY A 886 33.47 -27.64 8.43
C GLY A 886 33.94 -26.36 9.14
N GLU A 887 35.24 -26.06 9.13
CA GLU A 887 35.86 -25.03 9.98
C GLU A 887 36.88 -24.14 9.24
N LEU A 888 37.18 -24.39 7.96
CA LEU A 888 38.23 -23.68 7.19
C LEU A 888 39.62 -23.70 7.89
N LEU A 889 39.89 -24.69 8.76
CA LEU A 889 41.04 -24.73 9.69
C LEU A 889 41.14 -23.51 10.64
N ALA A 890 40.07 -22.73 10.78
CA ALA A 890 40.00 -21.54 11.63
C ALA A 890 39.16 -21.77 12.91
N GLY A 891 38.97 -23.04 13.29
CA GLY A 891 38.25 -23.44 14.49
C GLY A 891 36.81 -22.90 14.52
N ASN A 892 36.40 -22.39 15.68
CA ASN A 892 35.07 -21.83 15.89
C ASN A 892 34.70 -20.68 14.93
N TRP A 893 35.69 -19.87 14.52
CA TRP A 893 35.45 -18.72 13.64
C TRP A 893 35.11 -19.15 12.22
N GLY A 894 35.88 -20.10 11.68
CA GLY A 894 35.57 -20.63 10.35
C GLY A 894 34.30 -21.48 10.35
N SER A 895 34.01 -22.19 11.45
CA SER A 895 32.72 -22.89 11.62
C SER A 895 31.52 -21.94 11.53
N ALA A 896 31.57 -20.82 12.26
CA ALA A 896 30.50 -19.81 12.21
C ALA A 896 30.36 -19.19 10.81
N LEU A 897 31.47 -18.98 10.11
CA LEU A 897 31.48 -18.39 8.77
C LEU A 897 30.85 -19.35 7.74
N VAL A 898 31.23 -20.63 7.77
CA VAL A 898 30.64 -21.69 6.95
C VAL A 898 29.15 -21.84 7.25
N GLU A 899 28.76 -21.77 8.52
CA GLU A 899 27.37 -21.85 8.96
C GLU A 899 26.53 -20.66 8.44
N ILE A 900 27.05 -19.44 8.52
CA ILE A 900 26.42 -18.24 7.95
C ILE A 900 26.25 -18.41 6.43
N ALA A 901 27.28 -18.86 5.73
CA ALA A 901 27.22 -19.08 4.29
C ALA A 901 26.17 -20.15 3.92
N ALA A 902 26.08 -21.24 4.68
CA ALA A 902 25.06 -22.28 4.49
C ALA A 902 23.63 -21.74 4.72
N CYS A 903 23.42 -20.98 5.79
CA CYS A 903 22.12 -20.36 6.09
C CYS A 903 21.71 -19.34 5.00
N TRP A 904 22.65 -18.50 4.55
CA TRP A 904 22.41 -17.57 3.46
C TRP A 904 22.17 -18.27 2.13
N THR A 905 22.75 -19.46 1.91
CA THR A 905 22.48 -20.28 0.73
C THR A 905 21.01 -20.73 0.68
N ILE A 906 20.38 -21.04 1.82
CA ILE A 906 18.93 -21.31 1.89
C ILE A 906 18.14 -20.07 1.46
N VAL A 907 18.48 -18.89 2.00
CA VAL A 907 17.84 -17.61 1.62
C VAL A 907 18.02 -17.34 0.12
N MET A 908 19.20 -17.65 -0.42
CA MET A 908 19.52 -17.53 -1.85
C MET A 908 18.68 -18.48 -2.70
N ILE A 909 18.50 -19.73 -2.28
CA ILE A 909 17.64 -20.71 -2.96
C ILE A 909 16.19 -20.19 -2.99
N LEU A 910 15.64 -19.77 -1.84
CA LEU A 910 14.27 -19.28 -1.74
C LEU A 910 14.04 -18.02 -2.60
N THR A 911 14.97 -17.07 -2.54
CA THR A 911 14.90 -15.84 -3.34
C THR A 911 15.09 -16.11 -4.83
N GLY A 912 15.96 -17.07 -5.21
CA GLY A 912 16.16 -17.50 -6.59
C GLY A 912 14.93 -18.17 -7.19
N LEU A 913 14.34 -19.13 -6.48
CA LEU A 913 13.08 -19.77 -6.86
C LEU A 913 11.95 -18.74 -6.98
N PHE A 914 11.84 -17.81 -6.03
CA PHE A 914 10.88 -16.70 -6.10
C PHE A 914 11.10 -15.79 -7.31
N LEU A 915 12.34 -15.42 -7.62
CA LEU A 915 12.65 -14.57 -8.78
C LEU A 915 12.34 -15.27 -10.10
N TRP A 916 12.59 -16.59 -10.16
CA TRP A 916 12.44 -17.40 -11.36
C TRP A 916 11.03 -17.90 -11.63
N TRP A 917 10.19 -18.05 -10.59
CA TRP A 917 8.85 -18.62 -10.74
C TRP A 917 8.00 -17.90 -11.80
N PRO A 918 7.32 -18.62 -12.71
CA PRO A 918 6.58 -18.03 -13.81
C PRO A 918 5.47 -17.11 -13.31
N ARG A 919 5.41 -15.88 -13.86
CA ARG A 919 4.36 -14.90 -13.59
C ARG A 919 3.60 -14.62 -14.90
N GLY A 920 2.46 -15.28 -15.08
CA GLY A 920 1.40 -14.86 -16.01
C GLY A 920 1.70 -14.94 -17.52
N ARG A 921 2.15 -16.08 -18.05
CA ARG A 921 2.22 -16.29 -19.51
C ARG A 921 1.50 -17.57 -19.92
N ARG A 922 0.21 -17.46 -20.29
CA ARG A 922 -0.47 -18.51 -21.07
C ARG A 922 0.21 -18.60 -22.45
N GLY A 923 0.62 -19.80 -22.85
CA GLY A 923 0.99 -20.11 -24.24
C GLY A 923 2.48 -20.15 -24.61
N LYS A 924 3.42 -20.12 -23.66
CA LYS A 924 4.83 -20.50 -23.93
C LYS A 924 5.22 -21.61 -22.95
N GLY A 925 5.63 -22.77 -23.48
CA GLY A 925 5.88 -23.99 -22.70
C GLY A 925 6.94 -23.84 -21.60
N LEU A 926 7.20 -24.92 -20.86
CA LEU A 926 8.11 -24.98 -19.70
C LEU A 926 9.60 -24.68 -20.02
N GLY A 927 9.90 -24.25 -21.26
CA GLY A 927 11.22 -23.85 -21.72
C GLY A 927 11.69 -22.55 -21.08
N GLY A 928 12.89 -22.62 -20.51
CA GLY A 928 13.45 -21.64 -19.60
C GLY A 928 12.76 -21.65 -18.24
N ILE A 929 12.34 -22.83 -17.78
CA ILE A 929 11.98 -23.15 -16.39
C ILE A 929 12.61 -24.52 -16.07
N LEU A 930 12.28 -25.54 -16.85
CA LEU A 930 12.77 -26.92 -16.67
C LEU A 930 13.98 -27.25 -17.56
N TRP A 931 14.09 -26.63 -18.74
CA TRP A 931 15.23 -26.80 -19.67
C TRP A 931 15.62 -25.46 -20.29
N PRO A 932 16.91 -25.21 -20.62
CA PRO A 932 17.35 -23.94 -21.18
C PRO A 932 16.86 -23.75 -22.61
N ARG A 933 16.52 -22.51 -22.99
CA ARG A 933 16.16 -22.18 -24.38
C ARG A 933 17.42 -21.85 -25.17
N LEU A 934 17.74 -22.70 -26.14
CA LEU A 934 18.97 -22.59 -26.94
C LEU A 934 18.91 -21.47 -28.01
N ASN A 935 17.71 -21.09 -28.46
CA ASN A 935 17.53 -20.12 -29.57
C ASN A 935 17.24 -18.67 -29.10
N GLY A 936 17.54 -18.34 -27.83
CA GLY A 936 17.12 -17.08 -27.20
C GLY A 936 18.13 -15.93 -27.23
N GLY A 937 19.30 -16.10 -27.84
CA GLY A 937 20.42 -15.14 -27.79
C GLY A 937 21.27 -15.24 -26.50
N ARG A 938 22.51 -14.70 -26.54
CA ARG A 938 23.56 -14.91 -25.52
C ARG A 938 23.12 -14.55 -24.08
N ARG A 939 22.46 -13.41 -23.90
CA ARG A 939 21.97 -12.97 -22.57
C ARG A 939 20.91 -13.90 -22.00
N LEU A 940 20.02 -14.39 -22.87
CA LEU A 940 18.92 -15.26 -22.47
C LEU A 940 19.42 -16.67 -22.16
N PHE A 941 20.42 -17.14 -22.92
CA PHE A 941 21.10 -18.41 -22.67
C PHE A 941 21.76 -18.45 -21.28
N TRP A 942 22.59 -17.46 -20.92
CA TRP A 942 23.23 -17.43 -19.59
C TRP A 942 22.23 -17.32 -18.44
N ARG A 943 21.15 -16.56 -18.63
CA ARG A 943 20.06 -16.48 -17.65
C ARG A 943 19.37 -17.82 -17.49
N ASP A 944 18.97 -18.45 -18.60
CA ASP A 944 18.26 -19.74 -18.58
C ASP A 944 19.16 -20.84 -18.03
N LEU A 945 20.47 -20.83 -18.32
CA LEU A 945 21.43 -21.75 -17.75
C LEU A 945 21.45 -21.63 -16.22
N HIS A 946 21.72 -20.44 -15.67
CA HIS A 946 21.77 -20.22 -14.22
C HIS A 946 20.46 -20.60 -13.52
N ALA A 947 19.32 -20.25 -14.12
CA ALA A 947 18.04 -20.40 -13.45
C ALA A 947 17.43 -21.80 -13.59
N VAL A 948 17.65 -22.50 -14.70
CA VAL A 948 17.28 -23.91 -14.84
C VAL A 948 18.19 -24.79 -13.99
N THR A 949 19.51 -24.58 -14.01
CA THR A 949 20.42 -25.34 -13.15
C THR A 949 20.15 -25.05 -11.69
N GLY A 950 19.92 -23.78 -11.32
CA GLY A 950 19.54 -23.38 -9.97
C GLY A 950 18.27 -24.06 -9.47
N LEU A 951 17.25 -24.23 -10.32
CA LEU A 951 16.03 -24.96 -9.97
C LEU A 951 16.33 -26.43 -9.63
N TRP A 952 17.02 -27.16 -10.50
CA TRP A 952 17.30 -28.58 -10.29
C TRP A 952 18.27 -28.83 -9.14
N VAL A 953 19.32 -28.00 -9.03
CA VAL A 953 20.30 -28.08 -7.94
C VAL A 953 19.67 -27.72 -6.61
N SER A 954 18.69 -26.81 -6.56
CA SER A 954 18.07 -26.39 -5.30
C SER A 954 17.46 -27.53 -4.49
N ILE A 955 16.87 -28.54 -5.17
CA ILE A 955 16.26 -29.69 -4.51
C ILE A 955 17.31 -30.48 -3.73
N GLY A 956 18.43 -30.81 -4.38
CA GLY A 956 19.55 -31.50 -3.74
C GLY A 956 20.29 -30.63 -2.71
N ALA A 957 20.47 -29.34 -3.01
CA ALA A 957 21.18 -28.41 -2.14
C ALA A 957 20.43 -28.17 -0.81
N VAL A 958 19.11 -28.02 -0.83
CA VAL A 958 18.31 -27.89 0.40
C VAL A 958 18.45 -29.13 1.27
N PHE A 959 18.41 -30.33 0.67
CA PHE A 959 18.61 -31.57 1.39
C PHE A 959 20.01 -31.64 2.03
N LEU A 960 21.06 -31.35 1.27
CA LEU A 960 22.44 -31.37 1.77
C LEU A 960 22.65 -30.35 2.90
N ILE A 961 22.17 -29.11 2.73
CA ILE A 961 22.28 -28.08 3.77
C ILE A 961 21.49 -28.49 5.02
N ALA A 962 20.26 -28.99 4.87
CA ALA A 962 19.47 -29.46 6.00
C ALA A 962 20.13 -30.63 6.75
N SER A 963 20.81 -31.53 6.03
CA SER A 963 21.57 -32.63 6.62
C SER A 963 22.90 -32.19 7.26
N GLY A 964 23.48 -31.10 6.77
CA GLY A 964 24.77 -30.54 7.23
C GLY A 964 24.65 -29.58 8.42
N LEU A 965 23.56 -28.80 8.52
CA LEU A 965 23.34 -27.83 9.60
C LEU A 965 23.42 -28.43 11.02
N PRO A 966 22.89 -29.64 11.31
CA PRO A 966 23.07 -30.30 12.61
C PRO A 966 24.52 -30.49 13.06
N TRP A 967 25.47 -30.47 12.12
CA TRP A 967 26.91 -30.63 12.38
C TRP A 967 27.61 -29.29 12.59
N ALA A 968 26.95 -28.18 12.26
CA ALA A 968 27.46 -26.84 12.52
C ALA A 968 27.37 -26.51 14.02
N LYS A 969 28.22 -25.61 14.49
CA LYS A 969 28.33 -25.28 15.90
C LYS A 969 27.02 -24.74 16.47
N ASN A 970 26.48 -23.64 15.93
CA ASN A 970 25.35 -22.98 16.56
C ASN A 970 24.04 -23.70 16.27
N TRP A 971 23.81 -24.12 15.01
CA TRP A 971 22.64 -24.91 14.63
C TRP A 971 22.61 -26.28 15.32
N GLY A 972 23.75 -26.94 15.49
CA GLY A 972 23.85 -28.14 16.29
C GLY A 972 23.43 -27.92 17.74
N ASP A 973 23.83 -26.80 18.36
CA ASP A 973 23.39 -26.42 19.70
C ASP A 973 21.90 -26.06 19.78
N TYR A 974 21.35 -25.37 18.79
CA TYR A 974 19.90 -25.12 18.69
C TYR A 974 19.12 -26.42 18.53
N LEU A 975 19.59 -27.35 17.70
CA LEU A 975 18.96 -28.66 17.54
C LEU A 975 19.00 -29.45 18.85
N LYS A 976 20.10 -29.39 19.62
CA LYS A 976 20.17 -29.97 20.97
C LYS A 976 19.09 -29.38 21.88
N GLN A 977 18.95 -28.06 21.91
CA GLN A 977 17.92 -27.39 22.72
C GLN A 977 16.50 -27.81 22.30
N VAL A 978 16.22 -27.86 21.00
CA VAL A 978 14.93 -28.32 20.48
C VAL A 978 14.66 -29.77 20.88
N ARG A 979 15.66 -30.66 20.79
CA ARG A 979 15.52 -32.07 21.20
C ARG A 979 15.26 -32.24 22.70
N VAL A 980 15.86 -31.39 23.53
CA VAL A 980 15.60 -31.34 24.98
C VAL A 980 14.17 -30.87 25.25
N VAL A 981 13.73 -29.79 24.62
CA VAL A 981 12.37 -29.22 24.79
C VAL A 981 11.28 -30.16 24.26
N THR A 982 11.54 -30.89 23.18
CA THR A 982 10.58 -31.82 22.55
C THR A 982 10.58 -33.22 23.18
N GLY A 983 11.40 -33.48 24.20
CA GLY A 983 11.49 -34.79 24.85
C GLY A 983 12.10 -35.90 23.96
N THR A 984 12.75 -35.53 22.85
CA THR A 984 13.38 -36.47 21.89
C THR A 984 14.87 -36.72 22.18
N ALA A 985 15.36 -36.26 23.32
CA ALA A 985 16.72 -36.45 23.82
C ALA A 985 16.85 -37.77 24.59
N ALA A 986 16.80 -38.92 23.90
CA ALA A 986 16.96 -40.24 24.52
C ALA A 986 18.24 -41.00 24.10
N VAL A 987 19.18 -40.39 23.39
CA VAL A 987 20.36 -41.10 22.88
C VAL A 987 21.64 -40.31 23.21
N ARG A 988 22.62 -41.01 23.79
CA ARG A 988 24.00 -40.52 23.97
C ARG A 988 24.53 -40.03 22.63
N GLN A 989 24.96 -38.77 22.56
CA GLN A 989 25.54 -38.22 21.34
C GLN A 989 26.98 -38.72 21.21
N ASP A 990 27.26 -39.48 20.15
CA ASP A 990 28.59 -40.10 19.93
C ASP A 990 29.52 -39.28 19.01
N TRP A 991 29.13 -38.05 18.67
CA TRP A 991 29.90 -37.15 17.78
C TRP A 991 30.02 -35.74 18.35
N SER A 992 31.07 -35.00 18.00
CA SER A 992 31.28 -33.61 18.41
C SER A 992 30.85 -32.60 17.33
N THR A 993 30.68 -31.33 17.71
CA THR A 993 30.31 -30.22 16.82
C THR A 993 31.47 -29.23 16.58
N GLY A 994 32.72 -29.66 16.81
CA GLY A 994 33.91 -28.85 16.50
C GLY A 994 35.21 -29.27 17.21
N SER A 995 36.34 -28.78 16.72
CA SER A 995 37.70 -29.09 17.21
C SER A 995 37.91 -28.86 18.71
N ALA A 996 37.36 -27.78 19.26
CA ALA A 996 37.44 -27.51 20.69
C ALA A 996 36.62 -28.50 21.55
N ALA A 997 35.52 -29.03 21.01
CA ALA A 997 34.73 -30.06 21.69
C ALA A 997 35.43 -31.43 21.64
N ASP A 998 36.04 -31.77 20.51
CA ASP A 998 36.89 -32.96 20.37
C ASP A 998 38.04 -32.96 21.39
N ALA A 999 38.79 -31.85 21.46
CA ALA A 999 39.93 -31.72 22.38
C ALA A 999 39.53 -31.90 23.85
N ARG A 1000 38.37 -31.38 24.25
CA ARG A 1000 37.83 -31.56 25.61
C ARG A 1000 37.43 -33.01 25.86
N ALA A 1001 36.68 -33.62 24.93
CA ALA A 1001 36.26 -35.01 25.04
C ALA A 1001 37.48 -35.96 25.15
N ARG A 1002 38.54 -35.71 24.37
CA ARG A 1002 39.80 -36.46 24.44
C ARG A 1002 40.49 -36.32 25.80
N ALA A 1003 40.63 -35.09 26.29
CA ALA A 1003 41.24 -34.82 27.60
C ALA A 1003 40.45 -35.45 28.76
N ASP A 1004 39.13 -35.55 28.63
CA ASP A 1004 38.28 -36.20 29.64
C ASP A 1004 38.38 -37.74 29.57
N LEU A 1005 38.48 -38.31 28.36
CA LEU A 1005 38.73 -39.75 28.16
C LEU A 1005 40.09 -40.16 28.71
N ASP A 1006 41.13 -39.39 28.43
CA ASP A 1006 42.50 -39.59 28.94
C ASP A 1006 42.52 -39.61 30.48
N LYS A 1007 41.90 -38.61 31.12
CA LYS A 1007 41.75 -38.56 32.60
C LYS A 1007 40.98 -39.76 33.16
N GLY A 1008 39.94 -40.21 32.45
CA GLY A 1008 39.13 -41.36 32.86
C GLY A 1008 39.91 -42.68 32.83
N MET A 1009 40.73 -42.87 31.79
CA MET A 1009 41.53 -44.08 31.57
C MET A 1009 42.83 -44.09 32.41
N ALA A 1010 43.39 -42.91 32.74
CA ALA A 1010 44.53 -42.76 33.63
C ALA A 1010 44.19 -42.99 35.13
N ASN A 1011 42.91 -43.13 35.49
CA ASN A 1011 42.49 -43.35 36.88
C ASN A 1011 42.61 -44.84 37.28
N PRO A 1012 43.52 -45.21 38.20
CA PRO A 1012 43.81 -46.61 38.52
C PRO A 1012 42.62 -47.37 39.12
N ARG A 1013 41.64 -46.69 39.71
CA ARG A 1013 40.43 -47.32 40.26
C ARG A 1013 39.45 -47.80 39.17
N ILE A 1014 39.43 -47.15 38.02
CA ILE A 1014 38.58 -47.53 36.88
C ILE A 1014 39.25 -48.64 36.06
N ALA A 1015 40.58 -48.60 35.92
CA ALA A 1015 41.36 -49.66 35.28
C ALA A 1015 41.20 -51.02 35.99
N VAL A 1016 41.18 -51.05 37.33
CA VAL A 1016 40.94 -52.28 38.12
C VAL A 1016 39.49 -52.78 37.98
N ALA A 1017 38.51 -51.88 37.87
CA ALA A 1017 37.11 -52.26 37.67
C ALA A 1017 36.84 -52.83 36.27
N LEU A 1018 37.49 -52.29 35.23
CA LEU A 1018 37.42 -52.82 33.87
C LEU A 1018 38.18 -54.14 33.72
N LEU A 1019 39.32 -54.32 34.40
CA LEU A 1019 40.01 -55.61 34.45
C LEU A 1019 39.13 -56.66 35.13
N ALA A 1020 38.52 -56.34 36.28
CA ALA A 1020 37.61 -57.26 36.99
C ALA A 1020 36.37 -57.64 36.16
N LEU A 1021 35.85 -56.70 35.36
CA LEU A 1021 34.73 -56.97 34.45
C LEU A 1021 35.16 -57.86 33.26
N ALA A 1022 36.38 -57.69 32.73
CA ALA A 1022 36.94 -58.54 31.69
C ALA A 1022 37.27 -59.97 32.19
N THR A 1023 37.68 -60.13 33.46
CA THR A 1023 37.85 -61.45 34.08
C THR A 1023 36.51 -62.14 34.38
N LEU A 1024 35.45 -61.37 34.68
CA LEU A 1024 34.08 -61.89 34.82
C LEU A 1024 33.48 -62.32 33.48
N LEU A 1025 33.81 -61.61 32.40
CA LEU A 1025 33.32 -61.92 31.05
C LEU A 1025 34.11 -63.04 30.34
N SER A 1026 35.32 -63.38 30.80
CA SER A 1026 36.10 -64.51 30.29
C SER A 1026 35.81 -65.86 30.98
N GLY A 1027 35.04 -65.86 32.08
CA GLY A 1027 34.67 -67.05 32.86
C GLY A 1027 33.38 -67.78 32.45
N SER A 1028 32.69 -67.35 31.39
CA SER A 1028 31.44 -67.99 30.91
C SER A 1028 31.52 -68.35 29.43
N ALA A 1029 32.43 -69.27 29.10
CA ALA A 1029 32.54 -69.89 27.78
C ALA A 1029 31.63 -71.13 27.68
N ALA A 1030 30.35 -70.89 27.37
CA ALA A 1030 29.39 -71.77 26.69
C ALA A 1030 28.16 -70.85 26.55
N TRP A 1031 27.69 -70.48 25.36
CA TRP A 1031 26.81 -71.28 24.51
C TRP A 1031 26.94 -70.83 23.06
N SER A 1032 27.05 -71.82 22.17
CA SER A 1032 26.90 -71.67 20.73
C SER A 1032 25.45 -71.41 20.33
N THR A 1033 25.30 -70.57 19.31
CA THR A 1033 24.15 -70.38 18.41
C THR A 1033 23.07 -71.47 18.39
N ALA A 1034 21.82 -71.14 18.77
CA ALA A 1034 20.57 -71.30 17.99
C ALA A 1034 19.27 -71.20 18.83
N ASP A 1035 18.29 -70.47 18.28
CA ASP A 1035 16.82 -70.56 18.41
C ASP A 1035 16.03 -70.18 19.68
N ALA A 1036 15.17 -69.15 19.51
CA ALA A 1036 13.69 -69.16 19.70
C ALA A 1036 13.19 -67.69 19.77
N ARG A 1037 12.57 -67.09 18.74
CA ARG A 1037 11.16 -67.18 18.29
C ARG A 1037 10.09 -67.08 19.40
N ILE A 1038 9.02 -66.35 19.03
CA ILE A 1038 7.64 -66.29 19.57
C ILE A 1038 7.44 -65.28 20.72
N ALA A 1039 6.38 -64.48 20.83
CA ALA A 1039 5.36 -63.89 19.94
C ALA A 1039 4.42 -63.05 20.84
N HIS A 1040 3.77 -62.05 20.22
CA HIS A 1040 2.41 -61.57 20.45
C HIS A 1040 1.83 -61.30 21.87
N ALA A 1041 1.43 -60.04 22.10
CA ALA A 1041 0.04 -59.60 22.33
C ALA A 1041 0.03 -58.05 22.36
N SER A 1042 -0.91 -57.26 21.84
CA SER A 1042 -2.18 -57.45 21.15
C SER A 1042 -2.46 -56.17 20.36
N ALA A 1043 -2.99 -56.32 19.14
CA ALA A 1043 -3.52 -55.27 18.29
C ALA A 1043 -4.94 -54.83 18.73
N VAL A 1044 -5.37 -53.65 18.25
CA VAL A 1044 -6.65 -53.27 17.59
C VAL A 1044 -6.64 -51.71 17.54
N ALA A 1045 -6.18 -51.04 16.47
CA ALA A 1045 -6.84 -50.74 15.17
C ALA A 1045 -8.24 -50.11 15.35
N HIS A 1046 -8.44 -48.80 15.24
CA HIS A 1046 -8.67 -47.98 14.03
C HIS A 1046 -9.28 -46.66 14.59
N THR A 1047 -9.07 -45.42 14.13
CA THR A 1047 -9.27 -44.83 12.80
C THR A 1047 -8.97 -43.31 12.91
N HIS A 1048 -8.54 -42.72 11.79
CA HIS A 1048 -8.68 -41.31 11.39
C HIS A 1048 -7.77 -40.20 11.97
N ARG A 1049 -7.02 -39.64 11.00
CA ARG A 1049 -6.37 -38.31 10.87
C ARG A 1049 -4.94 -38.15 11.38
#